data_AF-A0A922S4J0-F1
#
_entry.id   AF-A0A922S4J0-F1
#
_cell.length_a   1.000
_cell.length_b   1.000
_cell.length_c   1.000
_cell.angle_alpha   90.00
_cell.angle_beta   90.00
_cell.angle_gamma   90.00
#
_symmetry.space_group_name_H-M   'P 1'
#
loop_
_entity.id
_entity.type
_entity.pdbx_description
1 polymer ?
#
loop_
_entity_poly.entity_id
_entity_poly.type
_entity_poly.pdbx_seq_one_letter_code
_entity_poly.pdbx_strand_id
1 'polypeptide(L)'
;MSYDIDDSLYSRQRCVLGENAMKRMCKSKVFLHGLGGVGIEIAKNLVLAGVGELIIQDRSLCSKQDLGTQFYVDEYSVKGSKTRAEASLDRLTALNPYVRITLETGAVTDIRCPLSEPANKNILKPLVDEGSSTKVDCLILTQCSLQKATLLDLFCRAYDIKFIYTDIYGTFGNLFCDFGSDFTVLTQDDEPCREFFIGKIEKINDEELLITVLGDRRHHLENNDVIRFTELNNLPVLNEREFPIRVKSPSELIIKTSIKDIQFPYSDGGIVLQVKKPQVYTFETMLEQLKSPKLMCVDFSEPEEGNLLHLTYLTLMRFNVETGRYPKPWDENDWNLFRDQLFTLHKLQMGNPIKINESLVKRLTFASQGQLAPLSAVFGGIAAQEAMKAITFTFTPINQWLYIHCASIVPLEVNTQSNEFPNYLSTRYAALIQCIGVSNLQKIHNLSVFMVGCGAIGCELLKNLALLGVATAGSNDDDLHSANNVTDSNQHQYCYRRHQYEQQENNNQFTYNTTLDTSLMSHANVDDRDYHQTLSHSAVDSQQEHGNSPYPNDQLTNNSETIVKSIISHQVSTSQRQSIKSVLSESIINNRCPNIIVTDPDHIEKSNLNRQFLFQSCHIGLSKSQIACDTAKRINPNISVRAMCDKFWPNTEKTIFTDEFLLQATKCSNYKQAITSPSILNTSSYKHGIVLAALDCVPTRRYLDSRCVTLHLPLIESGTLGTKGHVQVILPDITESYNSQMDDDVHNNNDVDGNGNIDSQVNTIPYCTLKSFPTLPIHCIEWAREKFASQFTLKPMKLQTFLQAWNLEQCEYVDSYHGEQTSKQQTHQLISDLTFLMHLCNDIATNCTTTTTTTDNDNSSNNNSNVIVTSKMYSNDKILMKNWIERINLLQDQLNPNIGRFLCSRPSTWNQCLYLARDKFQHYFNHKARQLLHSFPIDTKLSNGAPFWQFPKRPPKSIEFSITDPLHQIFVISYARLLAAQLSIQVPQSCFSSSTSSSDSFTRLNYGSTELVNYLHEVFINYIPPMFTPSNKHIVIDENEMKPQQTTTSTSPSKLSLPKDNDPTITSMKKLFSIILLSIMMIRICQ
;
A
#
# COMPACT_ATOMS: atom_id res chain seq x y z
N MET A 1 6.15 18.24 -23.67
CA MET A 1 5.47 17.17 -22.91
C MET A 1 4.36 17.83 -22.10
N SER A 2 3.19 17.20 -21.94
CA SER A 2 2.23 17.69 -20.94
C SER A 2 2.77 17.37 -19.55
N TYR A 3 2.59 18.28 -18.60
CA TYR A 3 2.95 18.08 -17.19
C TYR A 3 1.82 17.35 -16.43
N ASP A 4 1.21 16.36 -17.09
CA ASP A 4 0.16 15.54 -16.52
C ASP A 4 0.80 14.51 -15.58
N ILE A 5 0.30 14.43 -14.35
CA ILE A 5 0.82 13.49 -13.36
C ILE A 5 0.34 12.08 -13.74
N ASP A 6 1.25 11.11 -13.80
CA ASP A 6 0.90 9.70 -13.94
C ASP A 6 0.27 9.17 -12.64
N ASP A 7 -1.05 9.34 -12.53
CA ASP A 7 -1.85 8.86 -11.40
C ASP A 7 -1.66 7.36 -11.11
N SER A 8 -1.31 6.53 -12.11
CA SER A 8 -1.11 5.10 -11.91
C SER A 8 0.21 4.76 -11.21
N LEU A 9 1.20 5.65 -11.26
CA LEU A 9 2.44 5.58 -10.50
C LEU A 9 2.33 6.35 -9.17
N TYR A 10 1.88 7.60 -9.22
CA TYR A 10 1.92 8.55 -8.11
C TYR A 10 0.68 8.58 -7.22
N SER A 11 -0.32 7.70 -7.45
CA SER A 11 -1.61 7.65 -6.74
C SER A 11 -1.51 7.96 -5.24
N ARG A 12 -0.60 7.29 -4.52
CA ARG A 12 -0.49 7.40 -3.06
C ARG A 12 0.22 8.68 -2.63
N GLN A 13 1.29 9.07 -3.31
CA GLN A 13 2.02 10.31 -3.03
C GLN A 13 1.18 11.56 -3.34
N ARG A 14 0.34 11.52 -4.38
CA ARG A 14 -0.58 12.62 -4.70
C ARG A 14 -1.58 12.89 -3.58
N CYS A 15 -2.02 11.87 -2.84
CA CYS A 15 -2.89 12.05 -1.67
C CYS A 15 -2.19 12.74 -0.50
N VAL A 16 -0.85 12.77 -0.47
CA VAL A 16 -0.06 13.42 0.60
C VAL A 16 0.36 14.83 0.20
N LEU A 17 0.97 14.99 -0.98
CA LEU A 17 1.51 16.28 -1.44
C LEU A 17 0.48 17.18 -2.14
N GLY A 18 -0.57 16.59 -2.72
CA GLY A 18 -1.50 17.27 -3.60
C GLY A 18 -0.94 17.57 -5.00
N GLU A 19 -1.83 17.83 -5.95
CA GLU A 19 -1.50 18.04 -7.36
C GLU A 19 -0.59 19.25 -7.61
N ASN A 20 -0.80 20.34 -6.86
CA ASN A 20 -0.03 21.58 -7.05
C ASN A 20 1.44 21.45 -6.62
N ALA A 21 1.72 20.70 -5.56
CA ALA A 21 3.10 20.42 -5.12
C ALA A 21 3.82 19.52 -6.14
N MET A 22 3.16 18.44 -6.57
CA MET A 22 3.65 17.54 -7.62
C MET A 22 4.01 18.30 -8.92
N LYS A 23 3.16 19.24 -9.37
CA LYS A 23 3.39 20.07 -10.56
C LYS A 23 4.54 21.08 -10.44
N ARG A 24 4.94 21.45 -9.21
CA ARG A 24 6.16 22.22 -8.96
C ARG A 24 7.37 21.30 -8.99
N MET A 25 7.33 20.22 -8.21
CA MET A 25 8.40 19.23 -8.09
C MET A 25 8.88 18.67 -9.43
N CYS A 26 7.96 18.29 -10.34
CA CYS A 26 8.32 17.74 -11.66
C CYS A 26 8.95 18.76 -12.63
N LYS A 27 9.06 20.03 -12.23
CA LYS A 27 9.76 21.10 -12.97
C LYS A 27 11.08 21.50 -12.32
N SER A 28 11.27 21.14 -11.05
CA SER A 28 12.40 21.57 -10.25
C SER A 28 13.69 20.81 -10.57
N LYS A 29 14.82 21.51 -10.44
CA LYS A 29 16.18 20.99 -10.55
C LYS A 29 16.83 20.93 -9.18
N VAL A 30 17.26 19.74 -8.76
CA VAL A 30 17.99 19.54 -7.51
C VAL A 30 19.42 19.13 -7.81
N PHE A 31 20.40 19.75 -7.17
CA PHE A 31 21.81 19.37 -7.22
C PHE A 31 22.20 18.64 -5.94
N LEU A 32 22.82 17.47 -6.06
CA LEU A 32 23.29 16.65 -4.95
C LEU A 32 24.80 16.41 -5.07
N HIS A 33 25.55 16.90 -4.08
CA HIS A 33 26.97 16.61 -3.90
C HIS A 33 27.17 15.44 -2.92
N GLY A 34 28.02 14.50 -3.31
CA GLY A 34 28.32 13.28 -2.55
C GLY A 34 27.24 12.21 -2.72
N LEU A 35 27.67 10.98 -3.04
CA LEU A 35 26.80 9.82 -3.27
C LEU A 35 27.29 8.57 -2.52
N GLY A 36 27.88 8.78 -1.32
CA GLY A 36 28.00 7.76 -0.29
C GLY A 36 26.63 7.40 0.32
N GLY A 37 26.62 6.70 1.46
CA GLY A 37 25.37 6.12 2.01
C GLY A 37 24.23 7.10 2.29
N VAL A 38 24.51 8.33 2.76
CA VAL A 38 23.46 9.37 2.92
C VAL A 38 23.00 9.87 1.55
N GLY A 39 23.93 10.22 0.66
CA GLY A 39 23.62 10.76 -0.66
C GLY A 39 22.79 9.81 -1.52
N ILE A 40 23.06 8.50 -1.51
CA ILE A 40 22.27 7.55 -2.30
C ILE A 40 20.83 7.41 -1.80
N GLU A 41 20.59 7.52 -0.49
CA GLU A 41 19.24 7.53 0.08
C GLU A 41 18.48 8.78 -0.34
N ILE A 42 19.15 9.95 -0.34
CA ILE A 42 18.58 11.21 -0.86
C ILE A 42 18.21 11.05 -2.34
N ALA A 43 19.16 10.58 -3.17
CA ALA A 43 18.94 10.39 -4.60
C ALA A 43 17.77 9.43 -4.88
N LYS A 44 17.74 8.27 -4.22
CA LYS A 44 16.64 7.29 -4.28
C LYS A 44 15.30 7.95 -3.98
N ASN A 45 15.19 8.65 -2.86
CA ASN A 45 13.93 9.29 -2.44
C ASN A 45 13.48 10.39 -3.41
N LEU A 46 14.38 11.25 -3.89
CA LEU A 46 14.04 12.32 -4.85
C LEU A 46 13.64 11.78 -6.23
N VAL A 47 14.30 10.73 -6.70
CA VAL A 47 13.95 10.07 -7.97
C VAL A 47 12.58 9.40 -7.86
N LEU A 48 12.31 8.68 -6.77
CA LEU A 48 10.99 8.10 -6.50
C LEU A 48 9.89 9.16 -6.39
N ALA A 49 10.20 10.30 -5.75
CA ALA A 49 9.28 11.43 -5.62
C ALA A 49 8.92 12.07 -6.96
N GLY A 50 9.83 12.11 -7.93
CA GLY A 50 9.58 12.70 -9.24
C GLY A 50 10.01 14.16 -9.38
N VAL A 51 11.20 14.52 -8.89
CA VAL A 51 11.83 15.80 -9.24
C VAL A 51 12.07 15.90 -10.76
N GLY A 52 12.02 17.09 -11.35
CA GLY A 52 12.19 17.26 -12.80
C GLY A 52 13.58 16.89 -13.30
N GLU A 53 14.61 17.29 -12.55
CA GLU A 53 16.01 16.91 -12.79
C GLU A 53 16.77 16.73 -11.47
N LEU A 54 17.53 15.64 -11.37
CA LEU A 54 18.52 15.41 -10.31
C LEU A 54 19.93 15.43 -10.92
N ILE A 55 20.71 16.46 -10.57
CA ILE A 55 22.12 16.58 -10.94
C ILE A 55 22.95 15.97 -9.81
N ILE A 56 23.81 15.01 -10.12
CA ILE A 56 24.60 14.27 -9.13
C ILE A 56 26.09 14.52 -9.37
N GLN A 57 26.80 14.94 -8.33
CA GLN A 57 28.24 15.22 -8.38
C GLN A 57 28.96 14.41 -7.29
N ASP A 58 29.57 13.29 -7.69
CA ASP A 58 30.50 12.54 -6.85
C ASP A 58 31.61 11.92 -7.71
N ARG A 59 32.85 12.31 -7.42
CA ARG A 59 34.07 11.83 -8.11
C ARG A 59 34.80 10.72 -7.35
N SER A 60 34.28 10.30 -6.19
CA SER A 60 34.89 9.26 -5.37
C SER A 60 34.76 7.92 -6.08
N LEU A 61 35.87 7.18 -6.17
CA LEU A 61 35.87 5.82 -6.70
C LEU A 61 35.14 4.88 -5.73
N CYS A 62 34.42 3.89 -6.27
CA CYS A 62 33.79 2.84 -5.48
C CYS A 62 34.84 2.03 -4.71
N SER A 63 34.71 2.00 -3.39
CA SER A 63 35.54 1.20 -2.49
C SER A 63 34.79 -0.01 -1.95
N LYS A 64 35.51 -0.96 -1.33
CA LYS A 64 34.86 -2.06 -0.60
C LYS A 64 33.97 -1.55 0.53
N GLN A 65 34.33 -0.45 1.20
CA GLN A 65 33.52 0.13 2.28
C GLN A 65 32.16 0.64 1.77
N ASP A 66 32.08 1.15 0.54
CA ASP A 66 30.81 1.59 -0.04
C ASP A 66 29.82 0.44 -0.22
N LEU A 67 30.27 -0.81 -0.40
CA LEU A 67 29.38 -1.98 -0.44
C LEU A 67 28.57 -2.14 0.86
N GLY A 68 29.09 -1.70 2.01
CA GLY A 68 28.38 -1.77 3.30
C GLY A 68 27.44 -0.59 3.56
N THR A 69 27.49 0.46 2.76
CA THR A 69 26.78 1.74 3.02
C THR A 69 25.95 2.25 1.85
N GLN A 70 26.22 1.78 0.63
CA GLN A 70 25.70 2.28 -0.63
C GLN A 70 25.14 1.11 -1.45
N PHE A 71 23.82 0.92 -1.41
CA PHE A 71 23.15 -0.28 -1.94
C PHE A 71 23.14 -0.40 -3.48
N TYR A 72 23.65 0.59 -4.22
CA TYR A 72 23.85 0.54 -5.68
C TYR A 72 25.28 0.29 -6.12
N VAL A 73 26.28 0.40 -5.23
CA VAL A 73 27.64 -0.06 -5.51
C VAL A 73 27.69 -1.60 -5.48
N ASP A 74 28.40 -2.19 -6.42
CA ASP A 74 28.66 -3.62 -6.50
C ASP A 74 30.16 -3.92 -6.70
N GLU A 75 30.54 -5.20 -6.51
CA GLU A 75 31.92 -5.69 -6.70
C GLU A 75 32.47 -5.39 -8.10
N TYR A 76 31.61 -5.35 -9.12
CA TYR A 76 32.01 -4.99 -10.48
C TYR A 76 32.40 -3.51 -10.59
N SER A 77 31.64 -2.61 -9.96
CA SER A 77 31.91 -1.17 -9.94
C SER A 77 33.17 -0.83 -9.16
N VAL A 78 33.44 -1.54 -8.05
CA VAL A 78 34.69 -1.45 -7.29
C VAL A 78 35.88 -1.92 -8.14
N LYS A 79 35.82 -3.13 -8.72
CA LYS A 79 36.91 -3.68 -9.55
C LYS A 79 37.13 -2.88 -10.84
N GLY A 80 36.06 -2.35 -11.42
CA GLY A 80 36.09 -1.51 -12.61
C GLY A 80 36.54 -0.06 -12.37
N SER A 81 36.84 0.32 -11.12
CA SER A 81 37.23 1.69 -10.73
C SER A 81 36.21 2.76 -11.20
N LYS A 82 34.91 2.45 -11.16
CA LYS A 82 33.86 3.44 -11.42
C LYS A 82 33.79 4.45 -10.27
N THR A 83 33.36 5.67 -10.55
CA THR A 83 32.88 6.58 -9.50
C THR A 83 31.54 6.10 -8.94
N ARG A 84 31.21 6.49 -7.71
CA ARG A 84 29.91 6.16 -7.08
C ARG A 84 28.72 6.71 -7.88
N ALA A 85 28.90 7.85 -8.54
CA ALA A 85 27.93 8.43 -9.46
C ALA A 85 27.69 7.53 -10.70
N GLU A 86 28.74 7.12 -11.40
CA GLU A 86 28.64 6.23 -12.57
C GLU A 86 28.11 4.84 -12.21
N ALA A 87 28.43 4.32 -11.02
CA ALA A 87 27.93 3.04 -10.53
C ALA A 87 26.41 3.05 -10.25
N SER A 88 25.86 4.22 -9.90
CA SER A 88 24.46 4.38 -9.50
C SER A 88 23.52 4.79 -10.63
N LEU A 89 24.04 5.35 -11.73
CA LEU A 89 23.27 6.01 -12.79
C LEU A 89 22.16 5.12 -13.38
N ASP A 90 22.51 3.91 -13.85
CA ASP A 90 21.55 3.01 -14.50
C ASP A 90 20.41 2.60 -13.55
N ARG A 91 20.76 2.32 -12.28
CA ARG A 91 19.81 1.87 -11.27
C ARG A 91 18.87 2.99 -10.82
N LEU A 92 19.39 4.20 -10.63
CA LEU A 92 18.56 5.39 -10.34
C LEU A 92 17.66 5.73 -11.54
N THR A 93 18.18 5.68 -12.77
CA THR A 93 17.38 5.95 -13.98
C THR A 93 16.22 4.94 -14.13
N ALA A 94 16.47 3.68 -13.77
CA ALA A 94 15.46 2.63 -13.77
C ALA A 94 14.42 2.72 -12.64
N LEU A 95 14.67 3.49 -11.56
CA LEU A 95 13.66 3.73 -10.52
C LEU A 95 12.49 4.57 -11.03
N ASN A 96 12.77 5.59 -11.83
CA ASN A 96 11.74 6.49 -12.33
C ASN A 96 12.11 7.16 -13.68
N PRO A 97 11.51 6.72 -14.80
CA PRO A 97 11.82 7.27 -16.13
C PRO A 97 11.32 8.70 -16.35
N TYR A 98 10.52 9.27 -15.43
CA TYR A 98 10.09 10.67 -15.50
C TYR A 98 11.14 11.67 -14.98
N VAL A 99 12.18 11.20 -14.29
CA VAL A 99 13.23 12.06 -13.69
C VAL A 99 14.45 12.08 -14.60
N ARG A 100 14.88 13.26 -15.05
CA ARG A 100 16.18 13.39 -15.72
C ARG A 100 17.30 13.28 -14.68
N ILE A 101 18.24 12.37 -14.89
CA ILE A 101 19.44 12.25 -14.07
C ILE A 101 20.66 12.68 -14.88
N THR A 102 21.42 13.63 -14.35
CA THR A 102 22.59 14.23 -15.00
C THR A 102 23.79 14.05 -14.07
N LEU A 103 24.90 13.50 -14.58
CA LEU A 103 26.15 13.43 -13.80
C LEU A 103 27.00 14.67 -14.07
N GLU A 104 27.44 15.33 -13.00
CA GLU A 104 28.35 16.47 -13.05
C GLU A 104 29.79 16.03 -12.70
N THR A 105 30.75 16.50 -13.50
CA THR A 105 32.18 16.16 -13.39
C THR A 105 33.01 17.29 -12.80
N GLY A 106 32.51 18.53 -12.83
CA GLY A 106 33.09 19.67 -12.14
C GLY A 106 33.04 19.51 -10.62
N ALA A 107 34.12 19.87 -9.94
CA ALA A 107 34.19 19.81 -8.47
C ALA A 107 33.59 21.08 -7.85
N VAL A 108 32.26 21.15 -7.79
CA VAL A 108 31.50 22.30 -7.27
C VAL A 108 31.92 22.72 -5.86
N THR A 109 32.43 21.79 -5.05
CA THR A 109 32.94 22.09 -3.70
C THR A 109 34.40 22.54 -3.64
N ASP A 110 35.17 22.58 -4.74
CA ASP A 110 36.58 23.04 -4.75
C ASP A 110 36.76 24.57 -4.85
N ILE A 111 35.72 25.31 -4.46
CA ILE A 111 35.75 26.76 -4.30
C ILE A 111 36.78 27.23 -3.26
N ARG A 112 37.25 28.46 -3.45
CA ARG A 112 38.21 29.15 -2.56
C ARG A 112 37.57 30.38 -1.92
N CYS A 113 38.12 30.78 -0.77
CA CYS A 113 37.81 32.05 -0.13
C CYS A 113 38.80 33.13 -0.64
N PRO A 114 38.35 34.36 -0.98
CA PRO A 114 36.95 34.83 -0.96
C PRO A 114 36.10 34.25 -2.10
N LEU A 115 34.77 34.21 -1.91
CA LEU A 115 33.83 33.73 -2.94
C LEU A 115 33.97 34.48 -4.28
N SER A 116 34.42 35.74 -4.25
CA SER A 116 34.68 36.59 -5.41
C SER A 116 35.87 36.18 -6.28
N GLU A 117 36.65 35.17 -5.90
CA GLU A 117 37.75 34.64 -6.73
C GLU A 117 37.27 34.25 -8.14
N PRO A 118 37.87 34.76 -9.23
CA PRO A 118 37.41 34.50 -10.60
C PRO A 118 37.32 33.01 -10.97
N ALA A 119 38.16 32.17 -10.35
CA ALA A 119 38.11 30.72 -10.53
C ALA A 119 36.79 30.09 -10.06
N ASN A 120 36.15 30.65 -9.03
CA ASN A 120 34.90 30.12 -8.48
C ASN A 120 33.74 30.23 -9.48
N LYS A 121 33.74 31.24 -10.37
CA LYS A 121 32.70 31.39 -11.43
C LYS A 121 32.58 30.14 -12.30
N ASN A 122 33.71 29.59 -12.73
CA ASN A 122 33.74 28.38 -13.56
C ASN A 122 33.35 27.13 -12.75
N ILE A 123 33.73 27.06 -11.47
CA ILE A 123 33.40 25.95 -10.56
C ILE A 123 31.90 25.90 -10.25
N LEU A 124 31.26 27.06 -10.09
CA LEU A 124 29.86 27.20 -9.68
C LEU A 124 28.87 27.28 -10.85
N LYS A 125 29.36 27.31 -12.10
CA LYS A 125 28.54 27.30 -13.32
C LYS A 125 27.48 26.18 -13.37
N PRO A 126 27.70 24.95 -12.85
CA PRO A 126 26.66 23.92 -12.78
C PRO A 126 25.44 24.29 -11.92
N LEU A 127 25.58 25.25 -10.99
CA LEU A 127 24.49 25.72 -10.13
C LEU A 127 23.74 26.92 -10.73
N VAL A 128 24.44 27.79 -11.45
CA VAL A 128 23.91 29.01 -12.07
C VAL A 128 24.62 29.28 -13.39
N ASP A 129 23.87 29.39 -14.49
CA ASP A 129 24.41 29.83 -15.78
C ASP A 129 24.26 31.36 -15.92
N GLU A 130 25.35 32.13 -15.77
CA GLU A 130 25.33 33.61 -15.84
C GLU A 130 24.76 34.16 -17.18
N GLY A 131 24.66 33.34 -18.23
CA GLY A 131 24.06 33.71 -19.53
C GLY A 131 22.57 33.39 -19.68
N SER A 132 21.92 32.81 -18.67
CA SER A 132 20.55 32.30 -18.72
C SER A 132 19.80 32.57 -17.41
N SER A 133 18.46 32.56 -17.43
CA SER A 133 17.66 32.62 -16.19
C SER A 133 17.57 31.26 -15.45
N THR A 134 18.44 30.31 -15.79
CA THR A 134 18.41 28.93 -15.26
C THR A 134 19.42 28.73 -14.14
N LYS A 135 18.90 28.55 -12.93
CA LYS A 135 19.61 28.05 -11.74
C LYS A 135 19.11 26.65 -11.36
N VAL A 136 19.78 26.00 -10.43
CA VAL A 136 19.19 24.90 -9.65
C VAL A 136 18.27 25.47 -8.56
N ASP A 137 17.18 24.78 -8.23
CA ASP A 137 16.23 25.25 -7.21
C ASP A 137 16.71 24.90 -5.80
N CYS A 138 17.37 23.74 -5.65
CA CYS A 138 17.94 23.30 -4.38
C CYS A 138 19.33 22.69 -4.56
N LEU A 139 20.27 23.06 -3.68
CA LEU A 139 21.58 22.45 -3.50
C LEU A 139 21.59 21.64 -2.20
N ILE A 140 21.93 20.35 -2.31
CA ILE A 140 22.10 19.43 -1.20
C ILE A 140 23.57 19.01 -1.14
N LEU A 141 24.21 19.23 0.00
CA LEU A 141 25.59 18.84 0.26
C LEU A 141 25.67 17.71 1.29
N THR A 142 26.28 16.60 0.88
CA THR A 142 26.79 15.55 1.77
C THR A 142 28.30 15.44 1.62
N GLN A 143 29.02 14.89 2.60
CA GLN A 143 30.46 14.59 2.52
C GLN A 143 31.33 15.83 2.23
N CYS A 144 30.83 17.01 2.61
CA CYS A 144 31.47 18.31 2.41
C CYS A 144 31.99 18.87 3.75
N SER A 145 33.20 19.45 3.73
CA SER A 145 33.74 20.15 4.90
C SER A 145 32.88 21.37 5.25
N LEU A 146 32.72 21.64 6.56
CA LEU A 146 31.92 22.75 7.07
C LEU A 146 32.29 24.11 6.44
N GLN A 147 33.58 24.39 6.23
CA GLN A 147 34.04 25.67 5.64
C GLN A 147 33.52 25.84 4.20
N LYS A 148 33.67 24.82 3.36
CA LYS A 148 33.15 24.81 1.98
C LYS A 148 31.61 24.91 1.98
N ALA A 149 30.93 24.22 2.90
CA ALA A 149 29.48 24.30 3.06
C ALA A 149 29.02 25.73 3.43
N THR A 150 29.67 26.40 4.39
CA THR A 150 29.36 27.79 4.77
C THR A 150 29.57 28.77 3.62
N LEU A 151 30.57 28.57 2.76
CA LEU A 151 30.76 29.40 1.56
C LEU A 151 29.68 29.13 0.49
N LEU A 152 29.28 27.87 0.30
CA LEU A 152 28.21 27.51 -0.65
C LEU A 152 26.83 27.99 -0.19
N ASP A 153 26.55 27.98 1.11
CA ASP A 153 25.35 28.56 1.72
C ASP A 153 25.22 30.07 1.38
N LEU A 154 26.28 30.84 1.61
CA LEU A 154 26.35 32.26 1.26
C LEU A 154 26.20 32.52 -0.25
N PHE A 155 26.72 31.62 -1.10
CA PHE A 155 26.49 31.68 -2.55
C PHE A 155 25.02 31.39 -2.89
N CYS A 156 24.44 30.32 -2.34
CA CYS A 156 23.05 29.95 -2.54
C CYS A 156 22.10 31.07 -2.15
N ARG A 157 22.35 31.77 -1.03
CA ARG A 157 21.64 32.98 -0.63
C ARG A 157 21.64 34.08 -1.69
N ALA A 158 22.78 34.36 -2.31
CA ALA A 158 22.91 35.42 -3.30
C ALA A 158 22.11 35.16 -4.59
N TYR A 159 21.80 33.89 -4.89
CA TYR A 159 21.05 33.46 -6.08
C TYR A 159 19.67 32.89 -5.77
N ASP A 160 19.22 32.95 -4.51
CA ASP A 160 17.96 32.34 -4.03
C ASP A 160 17.87 30.82 -4.35
N ILE A 161 18.98 30.10 -4.19
CA ILE A 161 19.01 28.63 -4.24
C ILE A 161 18.74 28.11 -2.84
N LYS A 162 17.85 27.12 -2.69
CA LYS A 162 17.53 26.53 -1.38
C LYS A 162 18.65 25.58 -0.97
N PHE A 163 19.18 25.72 0.24
CA PHE A 163 20.38 25.03 0.69
C PHE A 163 20.07 23.99 1.77
N ILE A 164 20.65 22.79 1.62
CA ILE A 164 20.61 21.72 2.62
C ILE A 164 22.02 21.16 2.78
N TYR A 165 22.46 21.02 4.02
CA TYR A 165 23.71 20.33 4.38
C TYR A 165 23.39 19.20 5.36
N THR A 166 23.89 17.99 5.12
CA THR A 166 23.59 16.82 5.97
C THR A 166 24.69 15.78 5.85
N ASP A 167 25.08 15.18 6.97
CA ASP A 167 25.98 14.03 7.00
C ASP A 167 25.85 13.22 8.28
N ILE A 168 26.44 12.02 8.29
CA ILE A 168 26.54 11.18 9.49
C ILE A 168 27.99 10.81 9.80
N TYR A 169 28.31 10.75 11.09
CA TYR A 169 29.63 10.46 11.65
C TYR A 169 29.48 9.29 12.62
N GLY A 170 29.59 8.07 12.10
CA GLY A 170 29.33 6.84 12.85
C GLY A 170 27.87 6.67 13.26
N THR A 171 27.59 7.04 14.50
CA THR A 171 26.31 6.83 15.21
C THR A 171 25.59 8.11 15.59
N PHE A 172 26.01 9.26 15.05
CA PHE A 172 25.21 10.48 15.03
C PHE A 172 25.26 11.15 13.67
N GLY A 173 24.32 12.03 13.39
CA GLY A 173 24.31 12.86 12.20
C GLY A 173 23.75 14.25 12.45
N ASN A 174 23.86 15.09 11.43
CA ASN A 174 23.32 16.43 11.40
C ASN A 174 22.50 16.68 10.13
N LEU A 175 21.65 17.68 10.18
CA LEU A 175 21.05 18.30 9.01
C LEU A 175 20.85 19.78 9.28
N PHE A 176 21.10 20.61 8.27
CA PHE A 176 20.91 22.05 8.28
C PHE A 176 20.12 22.46 7.04
N CYS A 177 19.10 23.30 7.23
CA CYS A 177 18.35 23.93 6.14
C CYS A 177 18.53 25.46 6.16
N ASP A 178 18.69 26.02 4.97
CA ASP A 178 18.54 27.45 4.70
C ASP A 178 17.74 27.66 3.40
N PHE A 179 16.51 28.16 3.54
CA PHE A 179 15.61 28.42 2.41
C PHE A 179 15.42 29.92 2.10
N GLY A 180 16.24 30.80 2.68
CA GLY A 180 16.19 32.26 2.52
C GLY A 180 15.48 33.00 3.66
N SER A 181 15.50 34.33 3.61
CA SER A 181 14.90 35.20 4.63
C SER A 181 13.37 35.20 4.61
N ASP A 182 12.78 34.94 3.45
CA ASP A 182 11.35 35.15 3.15
C ASP A 182 10.74 33.89 2.50
N PHE A 183 10.91 32.72 3.14
CA PHE A 183 10.41 31.46 2.60
C PHE A 183 8.92 31.28 2.90
N THR A 184 8.05 31.44 1.90
CA THR A 184 6.60 31.31 2.06
C THR A 184 6.15 29.86 1.88
N VAL A 185 5.76 29.20 2.97
CA VAL A 185 5.09 27.89 2.96
C VAL A 185 3.61 28.08 2.62
N LEU A 186 3.12 27.38 1.61
CA LEU A 186 1.74 27.47 1.10
C LEU A 186 0.76 26.56 1.85
N THR A 187 1.26 25.49 2.49
CA THR A 187 0.47 24.52 3.25
C THR A 187 1.39 23.87 4.29
N GLN A 188 1.03 23.91 5.57
CA GLN A 188 1.94 23.63 6.69
C GLN A 188 2.12 22.16 7.02
N ASP A 189 1.13 21.33 6.67
CA ASP A 189 0.96 19.94 7.10
C ASP A 189 0.08 19.19 6.08
N ASP A 190 -0.13 17.87 6.27
CA ASP A 190 -0.98 17.02 5.42
C ASP A 190 -2.42 16.83 5.93
N GLU A 191 -2.86 17.59 6.94
CA GLU A 191 -4.23 17.51 7.46
C GLU A 191 -5.25 18.15 6.47
N PRO A 192 -6.44 17.56 6.32
CA PRO A 192 -7.54 18.22 5.63
C PRO A 192 -7.96 19.49 6.37
N CYS A 193 -8.43 20.50 5.62
CA CYS A 193 -9.06 21.68 6.25
C CYS A 193 -10.30 21.23 7.03
N ARG A 194 -10.43 21.64 8.29
CA ARG A 194 -11.59 21.28 9.13
C ARG A 194 -12.89 21.87 8.55
N GLU A 195 -13.95 21.07 8.58
CA GLU A 195 -15.30 21.44 8.15
C GLU A 195 -16.31 21.05 9.24
N PHE A 196 -17.23 21.96 9.60
CA PHE A 196 -18.31 21.66 10.53
C PHE A 196 -19.57 22.50 10.28
N PHE A 197 -20.73 21.95 10.69
CA PHE A 197 -22.02 22.64 10.62
C PHE A 197 -22.21 23.57 11.82
N ILE A 198 -22.91 24.68 11.59
CA ILE A 198 -23.22 25.67 12.63
C ILE A 198 -24.51 25.28 13.35
N GLY A 199 -24.44 25.22 14.68
CA GLY A 199 -25.61 25.08 15.54
C GLY A 199 -26.28 26.43 15.81
N LYS A 200 -25.47 27.46 16.11
CA LYS A 200 -25.95 28.78 16.52
C LYS A 200 -24.92 29.88 16.21
N ILE A 201 -25.40 31.08 15.91
CA ILE A 201 -24.60 32.31 15.90
C ILE A 201 -25.26 33.32 16.84
N GLU A 202 -24.50 33.81 17.83
CA GLU A 202 -24.97 34.79 18.81
C GLU A 202 -24.14 36.07 18.77
N LYS A 203 -24.79 37.20 19.01
CA LYS A 203 -24.14 38.49 19.15
C LYS A 203 -23.64 38.68 20.58
N ILE A 204 -22.32 38.77 20.78
CA ILE A 204 -21.73 39.08 22.10
C ILE A 204 -21.80 40.60 22.34
N ASN A 205 -21.39 41.38 21.34
CA ASN A 205 -21.40 42.85 21.35
C ASN A 205 -21.49 43.35 19.88
N ASP A 206 -21.28 44.65 19.62
CA ASP A 206 -21.36 45.22 18.25
C ASP A 206 -20.18 44.84 17.33
N GLU A 207 -19.15 44.16 17.85
CA GLU A 207 -17.91 43.81 17.15
C GLU A 207 -17.54 42.31 17.23
N GLU A 208 -18.24 41.50 18.03
CA GLU A 208 -17.94 40.07 18.25
C GLU A 208 -19.18 39.17 18.12
N LEU A 209 -19.01 38.04 17.40
CA LEU A 209 -19.99 36.96 17.30
C LEU A 209 -19.44 35.67 17.92
N LEU A 210 -20.30 34.97 18.65
CA LEU A 210 -20.10 33.61 19.14
C LEU A 210 -20.66 32.63 18.09
N ILE A 211 -19.85 31.66 17.67
CA ILE A 211 -20.24 30.56 16.78
C ILE A 211 -20.22 29.27 17.60
N THR A 212 -21.34 28.55 17.63
CA THR A 212 -21.46 27.25 18.30
C THR A 212 -21.58 26.14 17.24
N VAL A 213 -20.82 25.07 17.39
CA VAL A 213 -20.87 23.88 16.51
C VAL A 213 -22.23 23.18 16.66
N LEU A 214 -22.72 22.53 15.59
CA LEU A 214 -23.96 21.77 15.61
C LEU A 214 -23.81 20.41 16.32
N GLY A 215 -24.61 20.22 17.38
CA GLY A 215 -24.58 19.01 18.22
C GLY A 215 -23.33 18.95 19.10
N ASP A 216 -23.02 17.77 19.63
CA ASP A 216 -21.92 17.56 20.59
C ASP A 216 -20.52 17.51 19.93
N ARG A 217 -20.44 17.88 18.65
CA ARG A 217 -19.22 17.86 17.84
C ARG A 217 -18.23 18.96 18.24
N ARG A 218 -16.94 18.67 18.05
CA ARG A 218 -15.85 19.61 18.27
C ARG A 218 -15.36 20.22 16.96
N HIS A 219 -14.82 21.44 16.99
CA HIS A 219 -14.31 22.11 15.78
C HIS A 219 -12.84 21.78 15.43
N HIS A 220 -12.03 21.34 16.41
CA HIS A 220 -10.60 21.02 16.23
C HIS A 220 -9.78 22.12 15.52
N LEU A 221 -10.00 23.37 15.93
CA LEU A 221 -9.30 24.56 15.46
C LEU A 221 -8.55 25.21 16.62
N GLU A 222 -7.51 25.98 16.31
CA GLU A 222 -6.64 26.68 17.26
C GLU A 222 -6.82 28.20 17.21
N ASN A 223 -6.25 28.93 18.18
CA ASN A 223 -6.32 30.39 18.18
C ASN A 223 -5.59 30.97 16.96
N ASN A 224 -6.22 31.94 16.30
CA ASN A 224 -5.80 32.57 15.04
C ASN A 224 -5.93 31.70 13.78
N ASP A 225 -6.53 30.50 13.85
CA ASP A 225 -7.04 29.84 12.64
C ASP A 225 -7.98 30.79 11.88
N VAL A 226 -7.97 30.70 10.55
CA VAL A 226 -8.88 31.47 9.70
C VAL A 226 -10.00 30.57 9.23
N ILE A 227 -11.24 31.04 9.36
CA ILE A 227 -12.44 30.33 8.88
C ILE A 227 -13.17 31.13 7.81
N ARG A 228 -13.92 30.44 6.95
CA ARG A 228 -14.86 31.00 5.98
C ARG A 228 -16.23 30.37 6.16
N PHE A 229 -17.28 31.17 6.03
CA PHE A 229 -18.66 30.68 6.04
C PHE A 229 -19.17 30.39 4.63
N THR A 230 -19.98 29.36 4.49
CA THR A 230 -20.78 29.07 3.29
C THR A 230 -22.18 28.64 3.71
N GLU A 231 -23.18 28.78 2.83
CA GLU A 231 -24.58 28.34 3.08
C GLU A 231 -25.29 28.98 4.31
N LEU A 232 -24.87 30.15 4.81
CA LEU A 232 -25.68 30.93 5.75
C LEU A 232 -26.88 31.56 5.02
N ASN A 233 -28.10 31.15 5.37
CA ASN A 233 -29.34 31.58 4.72
C ASN A 233 -29.65 33.06 4.97
N ASN A 234 -29.70 33.46 6.25
CA ASN A 234 -30.14 34.78 6.67
C ASN A 234 -29.00 35.73 7.10
N LEU A 235 -27.75 35.27 7.02
CA LEU A 235 -26.53 36.06 7.24
C LEU A 235 -25.60 36.05 6.01
N PRO A 236 -26.09 36.30 4.78
CA PRO A 236 -25.32 36.12 3.55
C PRO A 236 -24.11 37.05 3.43
N VAL A 237 -24.08 38.16 4.18
CA VAL A 237 -22.94 39.09 4.26
C VAL A 237 -21.69 38.45 4.88
N LEU A 238 -21.86 37.38 5.67
CA LEU A 238 -20.75 36.62 6.26
C LEU A 238 -20.22 35.51 5.35
N ASN A 239 -21.02 35.04 4.36
CA ASN A 239 -20.58 34.02 3.42
C ASN A 239 -19.40 34.51 2.58
N GLU A 240 -18.51 33.58 2.22
CA GLU A 240 -17.26 33.79 1.47
C GLU A 240 -16.23 34.73 2.12
N ARG A 241 -16.55 35.39 3.24
CA ARG A 241 -15.61 36.20 4.01
C ARG A 241 -14.80 35.33 4.96
N GLU A 242 -13.56 35.77 5.19
CA GLU A 242 -12.59 35.09 6.04
C GLU A 242 -12.44 35.81 7.38
N PHE A 243 -12.42 35.05 8.47
CA PHE A 243 -12.35 35.57 9.83
C PHE A 243 -11.29 34.82 10.65
N PRO A 244 -10.32 35.49 11.28
CA PRO A 244 -9.48 34.87 12.29
C PRO A 244 -10.32 34.57 13.54
N ILE A 245 -10.13 33.39 14.14
CA ILE A 245 -10.90 32.92 15.29
C ILE A 245 -10.14 33.06 16.62
N ARG A 246 -10.91 33.19 17.69
CA ARG A 246 -10.49 32.91 19.07
C ARG A 246 -11.31 31.74 19.60
N VAL A 247 -10.64 30.67 20.04
CA VAL A 247 -11.28 29.50 20.64
C VAL A 247 -11.79 29.88 22.04
N LYS A 248 -13.05 29.53 22.35
CA LYS A 248 -13.67 29.73 23.68
C LYS A 248 -13.82 28.39 24.41
N SER A 249 -14.24 27.35 23.70
CA SER A 249 -14.35 25.97 24.18
C SER A 249 -14.26 25.01 22.98
N PRO A 250 -14.14 23.69 23.14
CA PRO A 250 -14.04 22.74 22.01
C PRO A 250 -15.19 22.76 21.00
N SER A 251 -16.33 23.39 21.34
CA SER A 251 -17.52 23.54 20.50
C SER A 251 -17.92 25.02 20.26
N GLU A 252 -17.12 25.98 20.74
CA GLU A 252 -17.44 27.42 20.64
C GLU A 252 -16.25 28.29 20.22
N LEU A 253 -16.49 29.15 19.24
CA LEU A 253 -15.52 30.06 18.63
C LEU A 253 -16.02 31.49 18.67
N ILE A 254 -15.10 32.46 18.73
CA ILE A 254 -15.41 33.89 18.63
C ILE A 254 -14.73 34.47 17.39
N ILE A 255 -15.48 35.21 16.60
CA ILE A 255 -14.96 36.02 15.48
C ILE A 255 -15.19 37.52 15.75
N LYS A 256 -14.32 38.36 15.18
CA LYS A 256 -14.46 39.81 15.18
C LYS A 256 -14.98 40.31 13.84
N THR A 257 -16.09 41.05 13.86
CA THR A 257 -16.71 41.65 12.66
C THR A 257 -17.66 42.77 13.07
N SER A 258 -17.83 43.80 12.23
CA SER A 258 -18.79 44.87 12.54
C SER A 258 -20.22 44.42 12.25
N ILE A 259 -21.11 44.56 13.24
CA ILE A 259 -22.46 43.97 13.21
C ILE A 259 -23.55 45.04 12.93
N LYS A 260 -23.16 46.30 12.66
CA LYS A 260 -24.06 47.45 12.57
C LYS A 260 -25.16 47.33 11.50
N ASP A 261 -24.87 46.64 10.39
CA ASP A 261 -25.78 46.46 9.26
C ASP A 261 -26.24 45.00 9.06
N ILE A 262 -26.00 44.11 10.05
CA ILE A 262 -26.31 42.68 9.95
C ILE A 262 -27.64 42.39 10.65
N GLN A 263 -28.58 41.79 9.91
CA GLN A 263 -29.90 41.44 10.44
C GLN A 263 -29.84 40.17 11.31
N PHE A 264 -30.09 40.34 12.61
CA PHE A 264 -30.20 39.25 13.59
C PHE A 264 -31.68 39.02 13.99
N PRO A 265 -32.06 37.83 14.52
CA PRO A 265 -31.22 36.69 14.88
C PRO A 265 -30.84 35.78 13.69
N TYR A 266 -29.80 34.95 13.88
CA TYR A 266 -29.53 33.79 13.02
C TYR A 266 -30.74 32.83 12.99
N SER A 267 -31.08 32.30 11.81
CA SER A 267 -32.15 31.30 11.65
C SER A 267 -31.62 29.89 11.65
N ASP A 268 -30.85 29.57 10.63
CA ASP A 268 -30.43 28.23 10.24
C ASP A 268 -29.37 28.28 9.12
N GLY A 269 -28.75 27.14 8.85
CA GLY A 269 -27.74 27.01 7.81
C GLY A 269 -26.33 27.36 8.28
N GLY A 270 -25.39 27.37 7.34
CA GLY A 270 -24.00 27.65 7.63
C GLY A 270 -23.12 26.41 7.81
N ILE A 271 -22.09 26.36 6.97
CA ILE A 271 -20.94 25.48 7.09
C ILE A 271 -19.73 26.37 7.32
N VAL A 272 -18.91 26.00 8.30
CA VAL A 272 -17.60 26.61 8.54
C VAL A 272 -16.53 25.76 7.88
N LEU A 273 -15.67 26.42 7.08
CA LEU A 273 -14.50 25.83 6.45
C LEU A 273 -13.24 26.51 6.98
N GLN A 274 -12.27 25.74 7.47
CA GLN A 274 -10.94 26.25 7.76
C GLN A 274 -10.23 26.69 6.47
N VAL A 275 -9.51 27.81 6.52
CA VAL A 275 -8.70 28.33 5.42
C VAL A 275 -7.24 28.38 5.86
N LYS A 276 -6.44 27.40 5.42
CA LYS A 276 -4.98 27.43 5.64
C LYS A 276 -4.38 28.61 4.88
N LYS A 277 -3.72 29.50 5.61
CA LYS A 277 -3.03 30.68 5.05
C LYS A 277 -1.55 30.39 4.84
N PRO A 278 -0.92 30.88 3.76
CA PRO A 278 0.52 30.80 3.63
C PRO A 278 1.22 31.47 4.82
N GLN A 279 2.31 30.86 5.31
CA GLN A 279 3.13 31.39 6.39
C GLN A 279 4.55 31.62 5.92
N VAL A 280 5.14 32.74 6.34
CA VAL A 280 6.52 33.09 6.01
C VAL A 280 7.45 32.60 7.11
N TYR A 281 8.51 31.89 6.70
CA TYR A 281 9.57 31.42 7.58
C TYR A 281 10.87 32.12 7.20
N THR A 282 11.55 32.66 8.20
CA THR A 282 12.89 33.23 8.06
C THR A 282 13.94 32.23 8.50
N PHE A 283 14.97 32.10 7.68
CA PHE A 283 16.19 31.36 7.98
C PHE A 283 17.34 32.35 8.14
N GLU A 284 18.31 32.02 9.00
CA GLU A 284 19.63 32.66 9.08
C GLU A 284 20.67 31.85 8.29
N THR A 285 21.77 32.48 7.89
CA THR A 285 22.85 31.79 7.16
C THR A 285 23.58 30.79 8.07
N MET A 286 24.26 29.81 7.48
CA MET A 286 25.14 28.89 8.22
C MET A 286 26.19 29.66 9.04
N LEU A 287 26.71 30.78 8.53
CA LEU A 287 27.72 31.60 9.23
C LEU A 287 27.18 32.27 10.51
N GLU A 288 25.89 32.61 10.54
CA GLU A 288 25.19 33.15 11.70
C GLU A 288 24.82 32.03 12.68
N GLN A 289 24.28 30.93 12.14
CA GLN A 289 23.86 29.76 12.89
C GLN A 289 25.02 29.00 13.54
N LEU A 290 26.25 29.09 13.03
CA LEU A 290 27.46 28.60 13.70
C LEU A 290 27.86 29.42 14.94
N LYS A 291 27.26 30.61 15.15
CA LYS A 291 27.46 31.45 16.34
C LYS A 291 26.29 31.31 17.31
N SER A 292 25.07 31.22 16.80
CA SER A 292 23.83 31.11 17.58
C SER A 292 22.89 30.08 16.95
N PRO A 293 23.09 28.78 17.21
CA PRO A 293 22.37 27.73 16.50
C PRO A 293 20.91 27.61 16.97
N LYS A 294 20.00 27.56 16.01
CA LYS A 294 18.58 27.24 16.22
C LYS A 294 18.35 25.75 15.99
N LEU A 295 18.25 25.03 17.10
CA LEU A 295 18.19 23.57 17.16
C LEU A 295 16.74 23.07 17.23
N MET A 296 16.40 22.07 16.42
CA MET A 296 15.17 21.31 16.55
C MET A 296 15.29 20.30 17.70
N CYS A 297 14.37 20.37 18.67
CA CYS A 297 14.25 19.37 19.72
C CYS A 297 13.66 18.08 19.14
N VAL A 298 14.39 16.96 19.25
CA VAL A 298 13.97 15.63 18.76
C VAL A 298 13.46 14.75 19.90
N ASP A 299 14.10 14.84 21.07
CA ASP A 299 13.70 14.16 22.29
C ASP A 299 13.37 15.20 23.37
N PHE A 300 12.10 15.25 23.77
CA PHE A 300 11.62 16.18 24.80
C PHE A 300 12.02 15.76 26.23
N SER A 301 12.57 14.56 26.43
CA SER A 301 13.12 14.13 27.73
C SER A 301 14.51 14.71 28.01
N GLU A 302 15.30 14.99 26.96
CA GLU A 302 16.64 15.59 27.03
C GLU A 302 16.76 16.84 26.11
N PRO A 303 15.92 17.89 26.32
CA PRO A 303 15.76 18.99 25.37
C PRO A 303 17.02 19.87 25.20
N GLU A 304 17.97 19.79 26.13
CA GLU A 304 19.25 20.50 26.04
C GLU A 304 20.32 19.76 25.23
N GLU A 305 20.16 18.45 24.99
CA GLU A 305 21.19 17.58 24.42
C GLU A 305 21.64 18.00 23.01
N GLY A 306 20.73 18.59 22.22
CA GLY A 306 21.06 19.16 20.92
C GLY A 306 22.23 20.15 20.96
N ASN A 307 22.38 20.93 22.05
CA ASN A 307 23.49 21.87 22.21
C ASN A 307 24.84 21.12 22.37
N LEU A 308 24.82 20.01 23.10
CA LEU A 308 25.99 19.14 23.29
C LEU A 308 26.35 18.43 21.97
N LEU A 309 25.36 17.99 21.19
CA LEU A 309 25.56 17.38 19.87
C LEU A 309 26.14 18.39 18.86
N HIS A 310 25.63 19.64 18.86
CA HIS A 310 26.19 20.71 18.03
C HIS A 310 27.65 21.03 18.41
N LEU A 311 27.94 21.21 19.70
CA LEU A 311 29.30 21.45 20.18
C LEU A 311 30.25 20.26 19.87
N THR A 312 29.75 19.02 19.98
CA THR A 312 30.48 17.80 19.60
C THR A 312 30.79 17.78 18.11
N TYR A 313 29.82 18.14 17.25
CA TYR A 313 30.01 18.27 15.81
C TYR A 313 31.06 19.34 15.46
N LEU A 314 30.99 20.54 16.05
CA LEU A 314 31.99 21.60 15.83
C LEU A 314 33.39 21.16 16.25
N THR A 315 33.49 20.43 17.38
CA THR A 315 34.76 19.85 17.85
C THR A 315 35.29 18.80 16.87
N LEU A 316 34.41 17.94 16.32
CA LEU A 316 34.78 16.96 15.31
C LEU A 316 35.26 17.59 13.99
N MET A 317 34.61 18.66 13.54
CA MET A 317 35.07 19.41 12.37
C MET A 317 36.41 20.08 12.62
N ARG A 318 36.62 20.65 13.81
CA ARG A 318 37.91 21.23 14.23
C ARG A 318 39.03 20.18 14.29
N PHE A 319 38.78 19.03 14.91
CA PHE A 319 39.73 17.91 15.00
C PHE A 319 40.18 17.48 13.59
N ASN A 320 39.24 17.37 12.64
CA ASN A 320 39.55 17.01 11.25
C ASN A 320 40.41 18.06 10.53
N VAL A 321 40.16 19.35 10.78
CA VAL A 321 40.96 20.44 10.21
C VAL A 321 42.38 20.48 10.79
N GLU A 322 42.52 20.29 12.11
CA GLU A 322 43.82 20.37 12.79
C GLU A 322 44.69 19.11 12.58
N THR A 323 44.08 17.93 12.43
CA THR A 323 44.83 16.65 12.31
C THR A 323 44.78 16.01 10.92
N GLY A 324 43.95 16.52 10.01
CA GLY A 324 43.74 15.96 8.66
C GLY A 324 42.89 14.68 8.61
N ARG A 325 42.25 14.29 9.73
CA ARG A 325 41.41 13.09 9.84
C ARG A 325 40.42 13.21 11.00
N TYR A 326 39.37 12.38 11.01
CA TYR A 326 38.56 12.19 12.22
C TYR A 326 39.30 11.35 13.29
N PRO A 327 38.89 11.40 14.57
CA PRO A 327 39.39 10.53 15.64
C PRO A 327 39.37 9.06 15.23
N LYS A 328 40.42 8.30 15.61
CA LYS A 328 40.50 6.87 15.31
C LYS A 328 39.47 6.10 16.15
N PRO A 329 38.90 5.01 15.59
CA PRO A 329 37.96 4.16 16.33
C PRO A 329 38.56 3.63 17.64
N TRP A 330 37.87 3.89 18.76
CA TRP A 330 38.26 3.56 20.14
C TRP A 330 39.70 3.90 20.56
N ASP A 331 40.31 4.94 19.99
CA ASP A 331 41.64 5.41 20.39
C ASP A 331 41.54 6.39 21.58
N GLU A 332 42.07 5.99 22.73
CA GLU A 332 42.06 6.81 23.96
C GLU A 332 42.92 8.09 23.85
N ASN A 333 43.96 8.12 23.01
CA ASN A 333 44.78 9.32 22.84
C ASN A 333 44.02 10.37 22.03
N ASP A 334 43.38 9.95 20.95
CA ASP A 334 42.50 10.81 20.17
C ASP A 334 41.29 11.27 20.99
N TRP A 335 40.72 10.42 21.86
CA TRP A 335 39.68 10.83 22.81
C TRP A 335 40.18 11.92 23.77
N ASN A 336 41.37 11.77 24.38
CA ASN A 336 41.90 12.80 25.28
C ASN A 336 42.13 14.12 24.54
N LEU A 337 42.70 14.10 23.32
CA LEU A 337 42.88 15.30 22.49
C LEU A 337 41.54 15.94 22.12
N PHE A 338 40.55 15.14 21.71
CA PHE A 338 39.21 15.61 21.37
C PHE A 338 38.51 16.24 22.58
N ARG A 339 38.59 15.60 23.76
CA ARG A 339 38.02 16.11 25.02
C ARG A 339 38.63 17.46 25.40
N ASP A 340 39.95 17.62 25.25
CA ASP A 340 40.63 18.86 25.59
C ASP A 340 40.27 19.99 24.58
N GLN A 341 40.06 19.67 23.30
CA GLN A 341 39.48 20.57 22.30
C GLN A 341 38.01 20.93 22.61
N LEU A 342 37.19 19.96 23.04
CA LEU A 342 35.79 20.14 23.43
C LEU A 342 35.67 21.15 24.58
N PHE A 343 36.42 20.94 25.66
CA PHE A 343 36.44 21.87 26.80
C PHE A 343 37.02 23.25 26.42
N THR A 344 37.91 23.33 25.43
CA THR A 344 38.41 24.60 24.91
C THR A 344 37.34 25.35 24.14
N LEU A 345 36.62 24.69 23.22
CA LEU A 345 35.51 25.30 22.48
C LEU A 345 34.35 25.68 23.40
N HIS A 346 34.01 24.84 24.37
CA HIS A 346 32.99 25.11 25.38
C HIS A 346 33.25 26.41 26.15
N LYS A 347 34.50 26.67 26.56
CA LYS A 347 34.91 27.91 27.24
C LYS A 347 34.87 29.16 26.35
N LEU A 348 34.93 28.99 25.03
CA LEU A 348 34.86 30.09 24.06
C LEU A 348 33.42 30.40 23.62
N GLN A 349 32.47 29.51 23.89
CA GLN A 349 31.09 29.65 23.48
C GLN A 349 30.37 30.70 24.34
N MET A 350 29.76 31.69 23.69
CA MET A 350 29.00 32.74 24.37
C MET A 350 27.56 32.26 24.57
N GLY A 351 27.17 31.92 25.80
CA GLY A 351 25.82 31.43 26.11
C GLY A 351 25.71 30.81 27.50
N ASN A 352 24.62 30.07 27.72
CA ASN A 352 24.43 29.28 28.94
C ASN A 352 25.40 28.09 28.97
N PRO A 353 25.91 27.69 30.15
CA PRO A 353 26.82 26.55 30.26
C PRO A 353 26.12 25.22 29.94
N ILE A 354 26.45 24.64 28.78
CA ILE A 354 26.02 23.30 28.36
C ILE A 354 26.55 22.24 29.33
N LYS A 355 25.67 21.38 29.85
CA LYS A 355 26.05 20.19 30.64
C LYS A 355 26.74 19.15 29.75
N ILE A 356 28.05 18.93 29.96
CA ILE A 356 28.82 17.96 29.18
C ILE A 356 28.61 16.53 29.73
N ASN A 357 28.01 15.66 28.92
CA ASN A 357 27.97 14.21 29.15
C ASN A 357 29.16 13.55 28.44
N GLU A 358 30.32 13.44 29.12
CA GLU A 358 31.53 12.86 28.52
C GLU A 358 31.33 11.42 28.02
N SER A 359 30.48 10.61 28.66
CA SER A 359 30.21 9.23 28.24
C SER A 359 29.53 9.17 26.86
N LEU A 360 28.55 10.05 26.63
CA LEU A 360 27.92 10.23 25.32
C LEU A 360 28.94 10.70 24.28
N VAL A 361 29.64 11.80 24.55
CA VAL A 361 30.59 12.40 23.61
C VAL A 361 31.72 11.42 23.26
N LYS A 362 32.21 10.63 24.22
CA LYS A 362 33.21 9.59 24.01
C LYS A 362 32.73 8.50 23.06
N ARG A 363 31.49 8.01 23.22
CA ARG A 363 30.88 7.03 22.29
C ARG A 363 30.76 7.59 20.87
N LEU A 364 30.33 8.84 20.72
CA LEU A 364 30.25 9.49 19.40
C LEU A 364 31.64 9.66 18.77
N THR A 365 32.64 10.08 19.56
CA THR A 365 34.04 10.22 19.13
C THR A 365 34.61 8.89 18.64
N PHE A 366 34.42 7.83 19.42
CA PHE A 366 34.87 6.47 19.11
C PHE A 366 34.25 5.89 17.84
N ALA A 367 33.02 6.27 17.48
CA ALA A 367 32.37 5.80 16.26
C ALA A 367 32.61 6.70 15.04
N SER A 368 33.21 7.89 15.21
CA SER A 368 33.10 9.02 14.24
C SER A 368 33.62 8.77 12.81
N GLN A 369 34.51 7.80 12.59
CA GLN A 369 34.95 7.38 11.24
C GLN A 369 34.00 6.38 10.56
N GLY A 370 33.17 5.69 11.33
CA GLY A 370 32.24 4.68 10.83
C GLY A 370 31.03 5.27 10.14
N GLN A 371 30.14 4.38 9.67
CA GLN A 371 28.86 4.78 9.08
C GLN A 371 27.81 3.69 9.34
N LEU A 372 26.64 4.10 9.84
CA LEU A 372 25.50 3.21 10.05
C LEU A 372 24.48 3.36 8.92
N ALA A 373 24.24 2.29 8.16
CA ALA A 373 23.29 2.30 7.02
C ALA A 373 21.85 2.69 7.43
N PRO A 374 21.26 2.14 8.52
CA PRO A 374 19.97 2.63 9.05
C PRO A 374 19.93 4.15 9.33
N LEU A 375 21.00 4.73 9.89
CA LEU A 375 21.06 6.17 10.16
C LEU A 375 21.23 6.98 8.86
N SER A 376 21.89 6.42 7.86
CA SER A 376 21.96 7.00 6.51
C SER A 376 20.58 7.05 5.85
N ALA A 377 19.75 6.01 6.04
CA ALA A 377 18.37 5.98 5.58
C ALA A 377 17.47 7.01 6.30
N VAL A 378 17.68 7.23 7.61
CA VAL A 378 16.98 8.29 8.35
C VAL A 378 17.33 9.67 7.80
N PHE A 379 18.63 10.03 7.76
CA PHE A 379 19.03 11.36 7.28
C PHE A 379 18.75 11.56 5.79
N GLY A 380 18.87 10.52 4.96
CA GLY A 380 18.51 10.59 3.55
C GLY A 380 17.00 10.66 3.28
N GLY A 381 16.18 10.10 4.17
CA GLY A 381 14.73 10.31 4.20
C GLY A 381 14.36 11.75 4.53
N ILE A 382 14.90 12.27 5.65
CA ILE A 382 14.61 13.64 6.10
C ILE A 382 15.13 14.67 5.09
N ALA A 383 16.37 14.55 4.61
CA ALA A 383 16.94 15.51 3.65
C ALA A 383 16.21 15.53 2.30
N ALA A 384 15.77 14.36 1.79
CA ALA A 384 14.93 14.33 0.60
C ALA A 384 13.55 14.96 0.85
N GLN A 385 12.97 14.75 2.04
CA GLN A 385 11.72 15.39 2.43
C GLN A 385 11.88 16.91 2.53
N GLU A 386 12.93 17.42 3.19
CA GLU A 386 13.23 18.86 3.27
C GLU A 386 13.49 19.47 1.88
N ALA A 387 14.18 18.76 0.98
CA ALA A 387 14.35 19.19 -0.40
C ALA A 387 13.01 19.27 -1.16
N MET A 388 12.09 18.30 -0.95
CA MET A 388 10.72 18.40 -1.45
C MET A 388 9.99 19.61 -0.86
N LYS A 389 10.11 19.91 0.44
CA LYS A 389 9.52 21.10 1.05
C LYS A 389 10.06 22.39 0.41
N ALA A 390 11.39 22.46 0.23
CA ALA A 390 12.10 23.60 -0.35
C ALA A 390 11.63 23.96 -1.77
N ILE A 391 11.43 22.96 -2.64
CA ILE A 391 11.04 23.18 -4.05
C ILE A 391 9.52 23.22 -4.26
N THR A 392 8.73 22.64 -3.35
CA THR A 392 7.26 22.63 -3.46
C THR A 392 6.56 23.67 -2.60
N PHE A 393 7.23 24.30 -1.63
CA PHE A 393 6.62 25.20 -0.64
C PHE A 393 5.49 24.53 0.16
N THR A 394 5.52 23.20 0.29
CA THR A 394 4.55 22.39 1.01
C THR A 394 5.23 21.74 2.22
N PHE A 395 4.50 21.73 3.33
CA PHE A 395 4.89 21.38 4.70
C PHE A 395 5.88 22.34 5.37
N THR A 396 5.77 22.40 6.70
CA THR A 396 6.64 23.19 7.58
C THR A 396 8.08 22.67 7.51
N PRO A 397 9.07 23.48 7.11
CA PRO A 397 10.47 23.06 7.02
C PRO A 397 11.15 22.99 8.38
N ILE A 398 12.21 22.18 8.48
CA ILE A 398 13.14 22.20 9.61
C ILE A 398 13.84 23.56 9.62
N ASN A 399 13.76 24.26 10.76
CA ASN A 399 14.30 25.61 10.92
C ASN A 399 15.11 25.65 12.24
N GLN A 400 16.41 25.30 12.25
CA GLN A 400 17.28 25.08 11.09
C GLN A 400 18.20 23.85 11.20
N TRP A 401 18.79 23.62 12.38
CA TRP A 401 19.65 22.46 12.64
C TRP A 401 18.86 21.32 13.29
N LEU A 402 19.10 20.10 12.81
CA LEU A 402 18.62 18.84 13.38
C LEU A 402 19.83 17.97 13.76
N TYR A 403 19.79 17.35 14.94
CA TYR A 403 20.75 16.33 15.36
C TYR A 403 20.01 15.07 15.83
N ILE A 404 20.48 13.90 15.41
CA ILE A 404 19.96 12.60 15.82
C ILE A 404 21.16 11.67 16.05
N HIS A 405 21.11 10.86 17.12
CA HIS A 405 22.13 9.87 17.43
C HIS A 405 21.54 8.56 17.95
N CYS A 406 22.35 7.50 17.88
CA CYS A 406 22.07 6.19 18.44
C CYS A 406 23.29 5.69 19.23
N ALA A 407 23.92 6.58 20.01
CA ALA A 407 25.21 6.32 20.68
C ALA A 407 25.20 5.10 21.62
N SER A 408 24.03 4.67 22.10
CA SER A 408 23.83 3.49 22.93
C SER A 408 24.37 2.19 22.30
N ILE A 409 24.41 2.10 20.97
CA ILE A 409 24.95 0.91 20.26
C ILE A 409 26.48 0.82 20.30
N VAL A 410 27.17 1.93 20.58
CA VAL A 410 28.64 1.97 20.63
C VAL A 410 29.10 1.45 22.00
N PRO A 411 29.80 0.32 22.08
CA PRO A 411 30.37 -0.16 23.35
C PRO A 411 31.44 0.80 23.89
N LEU A 412 31.48 1.00 25.20
CA LEU A 412 32.55 1.77 25.86
C LEU A 412 33.88 1.02 25.93
N GLU A 413 33.82 -0.31 25.99
CA GLU A 413 34.98 -1.21 26.05
C GLU A 413 34.94 -2.16 24.85
N VAL A 414 36.04 -2.21 24.09
CA VAL A 414 36.23 -3.13 22.95
C VAL A 414 37.61 -3.75 23.06
N ASN A 415 37.71 -5.05 22.83
CA ASN A 415 39.01 -5.70 22.66
C ASN A 415 39.61 -5.36 21.28
N THR A 416 40.19 -4.18 21.18
CA THR A 416 40.90 -3.67 19.99
C THR A 416 42.22 -4.41 19.71
N GLN A 417 42.71 -5.22 20.66
CA GLN A 417 43.87 -6.10 20.48
C GLN A 417 43.54 -7.44 19.79
N SER A 418 42.27 -7.68 19.44
CA SER A 418 41.89 -8.86 18.65
C SER A 418 42.38 -8.74 17.20
N ASN A 419 43.06 -9.78 16.70
CA ASN A 419 43.53 -9.87 15.31
C ASN A 419 42.37 -9.81 14.28
N GLU A 420 41.12 -10.01 14.71
CA GLU A 420 39.95 -9.95 13.85
C GLU A 420 39.58 -8.52 13.42
N PHE A 421 39.76 -7.51 14.30
CA PHE A 421 39.31 -6.15 14.00
C PHE A 421 40.00 -5.55 12.75
N PRO A 422 41.34 -5.63 12.56
CA PRO A 422 42.00 -5.15 11.35
C PRO A 422 41.53 -5.85 10.07
N ASN A 423 41.17 -7.14 10.14
CA ASN A 423 40.73 -7.90 8.96
C ASN A 423 39.43 -7.32 8.39
N TYR A 424 38.46 -7.00 9.26
CA TYR A 424 37.17 -6.42 8.85
C TYR A 424 37.29 -5.04 8.20
N LEU A 425 38.34 -4.25 8.50
CA LEU A 425 38.58 -2.95 7.85
C LEU A 425 38.84 -3.07 6.33
N SER A 426 39.19 -4.27 5.85
CA SER A 426 39.35 -4.56 4.41
C SER A 426 38.09 -5.09 3.72
N THR A 427 36.98 -5.22 4.46
CA THR A 427 35.70 -5.81 3.99
C THR A 427 34.63 -4.74 3.80
N ARG A 428 33.47 -5.14 3.25
CA ARG A 428 32.28 -4.26 3.19
C ARG A 428 31.82 -3.76 4.56
N TYR A 429 32.10 -4.48 5.63
CA TYR A 429 31.65 -4.15 6.98
C TYR A 429 32.56 -3.14 7.71
N ALA A 430 33.59 -2.59 7.05
CA ALA A 430 34.54 -1.64 7.63
C ALA A 430 33.86 -0.44 8.33
N ALA A 431 32.86 0.17 7.69
CA ALA A 431 32.13 1.30 8.27
C ALA A 431 31.25 0.92 9.47
N LEU A 432 30.64 -0.27 9.40
CA LEU A 432 29.75 -0.77 10.46
C LEU A 432 30.55 -1.21 11.67
N ILE A 433 31.65 -1.96 11.47
CA ILE A 433 32.44 -2.46 12.59
C ILE A 433 32.97 -1.30 13.43
N GLN A 434 33.44 -0.22 12.80
CA GLN A 434 33.88 1.03 13.45
C GLN A 434 32.82 1.68 14.37
N CYS A 435 31.53 1.37 14.19
CA CYS A 435 30.47 1.84 15.07
C CYS A 435 30.21 0.89 16.27
N ILE A 436 30.25 -0.43 16.06
CA ILE A 436 29.67 -1.41 17.02
C ILE A 436 30.67 -2.42 17.59
N GLY A 437 31.87 -2.54 17.02
CA GLY A 437 32.91 -3.50 17.39
C GLY A 437 32.64 -4.94 16.94
N VAL A 438 33.69 -5.78 16.94
CA VAL A 438 33.69 -7.17 16.47
C VAL A 438 32.55 -8.00 17.07
N SER A 439 32.38 -7.96 18.40
CA SER A 439 31.41 -8.81 19.11
C SER A 439 29.95 -8.53 18.70
N ASN A 440 29.61 -7.27 18.41
CA ASN A 440 28.25 -6.94 17.96
C ASN A 440 28.05 -7.25 16.48
N LEU A 441 29.07 -7.06 15.63
CA LEU A 441 29.04 -7.49 14.23
C LEU A 441 28.81 -9.01 14.12
N GLN A 442 29.51 -9.81 14.91
CA GLN A 442 29.31 -11.26 14.97
C GLN A 442 27.88 -11.64 15.40
N LYS A 443 27.25 -10.90 16.33
CA LYS A 443 25.83 -11.12 16.70
C LYS A 443 24.89 -10.81 15.53
N ILE A 444 25.14 -9.72 14.78
CA ILE A 444 24.36 -9.35 13.60
C ILE A 444 24.48 -10.41 12.50
N HIS A 445 25.71 -10.87 12.19
CA HIS A 445 25.93 -11.92 11.19
C HIS A 445 25.25 -13.25 11.54
N ASN A 446 25.11 -13.56 12.83
CA ASN A 446 24.43 -14.77 13.34
C ASN A 446 22.93 -14.58 13.62
N LEU A 447 22.37 -13.38 13.44
CA LEU A 447 20.96 -13.11 13.71
C LEU A 447 20.07 -13.76 12.65
N SER A 448 18.98 -14.42 13.08
CA SER A 448 17.90 -14.86 12.20
C SER A 448 16.66 -13.98 12.38
N VAL A 449 15.92 -13.81 11.28
CA VAL A 449 14.81 -12.85 11.19
C VAL A 449 13.62 -13.49 10.48
N PHE A 450 12.43 -13.33 11.05
CA PHE A 450 11.17 -13.58 10.35
C PHE A 450 10.46 -12.25 10.08
N MET A 451 10.30 -11.88 8.81
CA MET A 451 9.65 -10.63 8.39
C MET A 451 8.30 -10.90 7.72
N VAL A 452 7.25 -10.23 8.22
CA VAL A 452 5.89 -10.34 7.68
C VAL A 452 5.51 -9.04 6.97
N GLY A 453 5.27 -9.14 5.66
CA GLY A 453 5.12 -8.03 4.74
C GLY A 453 6.43 -7.69 4.02
N CYS A 454 6.30 -7.31 2.75
CA CYS A 454 7.40 -6.88 1.87
C CYS A 454 6.99 -5.67 1.00
N GLY A 455 6.09 -4.84 1.53
CA GLY A 455 5.71 -3.55 0.95
C GLY A 455 6.78 -2.47 1.14
N ALA A 456 6.37 -1.21 1.33
CA ALA A 456 7.28 -0.07 1.44
C ALA A 456 8.30 -0.22 2.57
N ILE A 457 7.81 -0.47 3.79
CA ILE A 457 8.63 -0.73 4.98
C ILE A 457 9.52 -1.97 4.77
N GLY A 458 8.96 -3.06 4.23
CA GLY A 458 9.71 -4.32 4.05
C GLY A 458 10.85 -4.21 3.05
N CYS A 459 10.69 -3.42 1.98
CA CYS A 459 11.78 -3.10 1.05
C CYS A 459 12.92 -2.35 1.75
N GLU A 460 12.60 -1.33 2.54
CA GLU A 460 13.59 -0.53 3.29
C GLU A 460 14.28 -1.34 4.39
N LEU A 461 13.53 -2.15 5.15
CA LEU A 461 14.06 -3.08 6.14
C LEU A 461 15.01 -4.07 5.49
N LEU A 462 14.60 -4.74 4.40
CA LEU A 462 15.42 -5.78 3.78
C LEU A 462 16.73 -5.24 3.18
N LYS A 463 16.73 -4.03 2.60
CA LYS A 463 17.98 -3.35 2.21
C LYS A 463 18.87 -3.04 3.42
N ASN A 464 18.29 -2.57 4.53
CA ASN A 464 19.07 -2.33 5.75
C ASN A 464 19.65 -3.63 6.33
N LEU A 465 18.89 -4.73 6.37
CA LEU A 465 19.38 -6.06 6.78
C LEU A 465 20.54 -6.54 5.89
N ALA A 466 20.45 -6.33 4.57
CA ALA A 466 21.50 -6.67 3.62
C ALA A 466 22.78 -5.85 3.82
N LEU A 467 22.68 -4.54 4.01
CA LEU A 467 23.82 -3.65 4.27
C LEU A 467 24.48 -3.94 5.62
N LEU A 468 23.67 -4.26 6.65
CA LEU A 468 24.16 -4.65 7.98
C LEU A 468 24.83 -6.04 8.00
N GLY A 469 24.66 -6.87 6.96
CA GLY A 469 25.17 -8.23 6.94
C GLY A 469 24.42 -9.20 7.85
N VAL A 470 23.12 -8.99 8.07
CA VAL A 470 22.29 -9.92 8.86
C VAL A 470 22.20 -11.28 8.15
N ALA A 471 22.28 -12.36 8.93
CA ALA A 471 22.25 -13.74 8.44
C ALA A 471 23.31 -14.05 7.35
N THR A 472 24.55 -13.62 7.58
CA THR A 472 25.71 -13.89 6.69
C THR A 472 26.69 -14.92 7.27
N ALA A 473 26.58 -15.31 8.55
CA ALA A 473 27.50 -16.28 9.13
C ALA A 473 27.36 -17.67 8.47
N GLY A 474 28.48 -18.29 8.10
CA GLY A 474 28.50 -19.63 7.51
C GLY A 474 28.15 -19.71 6.01
N SER A 475 28.19 -18.59 5.28
CA SER A 475 28.43 -18.64 3.84
C SER A 475 29.86 -19.13 3.57
N ASN A 476 30.05 -20.04 2.60
CA ASN A 476 31.36 -20.67 2.33
C ASN A 476 32.48 -19.71 1.85
N ASP A 477 32.17 -18.43 1.64
CA ASP A 477 33.14 -17.35 1.43
C ASP A 477 33.31 -16.51 2.71
N ASP A 478 33.98 -17.08 3.71
CA ASP A 478 34.63 -16.26 4.74
C ASP A 478 35.76 -15.46 4.04
N ASP A 479 35.52 -14.17 3.81
CA ASP A 479 36.47 -13.20 3.21
C ASP A 479 37.85 -13.16 3.92
N LEU A 480 37.97 -13.74 5.12
CA LEU A 480 39.25 -13.93 5.83
C LEU A 480 40.15 -15.03 5.22
N HIS A 481 39.63 -15.95 4.41
CA HIS A 481 40.37 -17.14 3.94
C HIS A 481 40.62 -17.21 2.44
N SER A 482 39.92 -16.42 1.61
CA SER A 482 40.08 -16.42 0.14
C SER A 482 41.33 -15.67 -0.39
N ALA A 483 42.18 -15.14 0.50
CA ALA A 483 43.37 -14.36 0.14
C ALA A 483 44.50 -15.17 -0.55
N ASN A 484 44.41 -16.51 -0.64
CA ASN A 484 45.36 -17.34 -1.38
C ASN A 484 44.65 -18.47 -2.14
N ASN A 485 44.81 -18.46 -3.47
CA ASN A 485 44.39 -19.48 -4.44
C ASN A 485 42.88 -19.74 -4.59
N VAL A 486 42.30 -19.27 -5.70
CA VAL A 486 41.98 -20.11 -6.89
C VAL A 486 41.36 -19.22 -7.97
N THR A 487 41.78 -19.41 -9.22
CA THR A 487 41.12 -18.85 -10.41
C THR A 487 39.92 -19.70 -10.78
N ASP A 488 38.70 -19.21 -10.59
CA ASP A 488 37.50 -19.84 -11.17
C ASP A 488 36.66 -18.82 -11.95
N SER A 489 36.74 -18.91 -13.27
CA SER A 489 36.32 -17.87 -14.21
C SER A 489 34.98 -18.13 -14.92
N ASN A 490 34.25 -19.19 -14.52
CA ASN A 490 33.19 -19.76 -15.37
C ASN A 490 31.73 -19.51 -14.94
N GLN A 491 31.45 -18.82 -13.82
CA GLN A 491 30.06 -18.45 -13.46
C GLN A 491 29.64 -17.02 -13.85
N HIS A 492 30.58 -16.09 -14.05
CA HIS A 492 30.23 -14.68 -14.31
C HIS A 492 29.76 -14.39 -15.76
N GLN A 493 29.92 -15.32 -16.70
CA GLN A 493 29.60 -15.08 -18.11
C GLN A 493 28.14 -15.43 -18.52
N TYR A 494 27.37 -16.09 -17.64
CA TYR A 494 25.99 -16.50 -17.95
C TYR A 494 24.95 -15.39 -17.76
N CYS A 495 25.16 -14.46 -16.82
CA CYS A 495 24.20 -13.38 -16.55
C CYS A 495 24.23 -12.28 -17.63
N TYR A 496 25.39 -11.98 -18.22
CA TYR A 496 25.50 -10.94 -19.25
C TYR A 496 24.98 -11.40 -20.62
N ARG A 497 25.09 -12.71 -20.92
CA ARG A 497 24.67 -13.28 -22.21
C ARG A 497 23.15 -13.23 -22.39
N ARG A 498 22.37 -13.36 -21.31
CA ARG A 498 20.90 -13.31 -21.36
C ARG A 498 20.38 -11.94 -21.82
N HIS A 499 21.01 -10.86 -21.37
CA HIS A 499 20.62 -9.49 -21.71
C HIS A 499 20.88 -9.12 -23.19
N GLN A 500 21.80 -9.84 -23.86
CA GLN A 500 22.03 -9.71 -25.31
C GLN A 500 21.09 -10.60 -26.14
N TYR A 501 20.72 -11.79 -25.67
CA TYR A 501 19.72 -12.63 -26.34
C TYR A 501 18.30 -12.03 -26.27
N GLU A 502 17.92 -11.42 -25.15
CA GLU A 502 16.60 -10.78 -24.98
C GLU A 502 16.45 -9.48 -25.81
N GLN A 503 17.55 -8.92 -26.35
CA GLN A 503 17.49 -7.87 -27.39
C GLN A 503 17.40 -8.43 -28.83
N GLN A 504 17.74 -9.70 -29.06
CA GLN A 504 17.58 -10.34 -30.38
C GLN A 504 16.19 -10.99 -30.56
N GLU A 505 15.58 -11.52 -29.49
CA GLU A 505 14.22 -12.09 -29.58
C GLU A 505 13.11 -11.03 -29.74
N ASN A 506 13.34 -9.80 -29.27
CA ASN A 506 12.39 -8.68 -29.46
C ASN A 506 12.26 -8.20 -30.92
N ASN A 507 13.11 -8.67 -31.85
CA ASN A 507 12.95 -8.44 -33.29
C ASN A 507 12.15 -9.54 -34.02
N ASN A 508 11.70 -10.60 -33.33
CA ASN A 508 11.04 -11.77 -33.94
C ASN A 508 9.61 -12.06 -33.41
N GLN A 509 8.90 -11.04 -32.92
CA GLN A 509 7.45 -11.12 -32.63
C GLN A 509 6.63 -9.99 -33.28
N PHE A 510 6.74 -9.83 -34.61
CA PHE A 510 5.76 -9.10 -35.41
C PHE A 510 5.50 -9.77 -36.78
N THR A 511 4.77 -10.89 -36.77
CA THR A 511 4.04 -11.39 -37.95
C THR A 511 2.85 -12.21 -37.50
N TYR A 512 1.64 -11.64 -37.61
CA TYR A 512 0.40 -12.42 -37.73
C TYR A 512 -0.01 -12.45 -39.20
N ASN A 513 -0.60 -13.58 -39.61
CA ASN A 513 -0.98 -13.91 -40.97
C ASN A 513 -1.58 -12.73 -41.76
N THR A 514 -0.99 -12.44 -42.93
CA THR A 514 -1.68 -11.82 -44.05
C THR A 514 -1.67 -12.78 -45.24
N THR A 515 -2.80 -12.83 -45.94
CA THR A 515 -3.08 -13.72 -47.07
C THR A 515 -2.19 -13.44 -48.29
N LEU A 516 -2.11 -14.42 -49.19
CA LEU A 516 -1.44 -14.29 -50.49
C LEU A 516 -1.83 -12.99 -51.20
N ASP A 517 -0.83 -12.28 -51.71
CA ASP A 517 -0.89 -11.84 -53.11
C ASP A 517 0.51 -11.76 -53.73
N THR A 518 0.60 -12.03 -55.03
CA THR A 518 1.86 -12.11 -55.78
C THR A 518 2.08 -10.88 -56.65
N SER A 519 3.27 -10.28 -56.65
CA SER A 519 4.01 -9.83 -57.87
C SER A 519 5.14 -8.80 -57.62
N LEU A 520 6.08 -8.74 -58.57
CA LEU A 520 7.01 -7.62 -58.92
C LEU A 520 8.00 -7.17 -57.82
N MET A 521 9.30 -7.52 -57.87
CA MET A 521 10.36 -7.00 -58.77
C MET A 521 10.46 -5.46 -58.87
N SER A 522 11.55 -4.87 -58.36
CA SER A 522 12.69 -4.37 -59.17
C SER A 522 13.65 -3.44 -58.39
N HIS A 523 14.94 -3.48 -58.76
CA HIS A 523 16.00 -2.43 -58.80
C HIS A 523 16.04 -1.26 -57.77
N ALA A 524 17.19 -0.69 -57.37
CA ALA A 524 18.61 -0.77 -57.74
C ALA A 524 19.47 -0.51 -56.46
N ASN A 525 20.65 -1.08 -56.23
CA ASN A 525 21.95 -0.92 -56.91
C ASN A 525 22.60 0.48 -56.85
N VAL A 526 23.94 0.45 -56.74
CA VAL A 526 24.96 1.52 -56.73
C VAL A 526 25.34 2.00 -55.33
N ASP A 527 26.31 1.41 -54.62
CA ASP A 527 27.70 0.95 -54.93
C ASP A 527 28.80 2.01 -54.78
N ASP A 528 29.80 1.60 -54.00
CA ASP A 528 31.24 1.86 -54.09
C ASP A 528 31.82 3.29 -54.08
N ARG A 529 32.81 3.48 -53.19
CA ARG A 529 34.22 3.34 -53.59
C ARG A 529 35.20 3.14 -52.41
N ASP A 530 36.02 2.10 -52.56
CA ASP A 530 37.49 2.08 -52.40
C ASP A 530 38.15 2.41 -51.02
N TYR A 531 39.25 1.77 -50.57
CA TYR A 531 40.08 0.68 -51.15
C TYR A 531 40.93 0.00 -50.04
N HIS A 532 41.17 -1.31 -50.16
CA HIS A 532 42.45 -2.05 -49.94
C HIS A 532 43.36 -1.87 -48.67
N GLN A 533 44.04 -2.90 -48.11
CA GLN A 533 43.99 -4.36 -48.30
C GLN A 533 44.88 -5.13 -47.28
N THR A 534 44.66 -6.46 -47.21
CA THR A 534 45.58 -7.59 -46.90
C THR A 534 45.90 -7.95 -45.44
N LEU A 535 46.02 -9.24 -45.02
CA LEU A 535 46.12 -10.54 -45.74
C LEU A 535 45.68 -11.77 -44.89
N SER A 536 45.12 -12.81 -45.56
CA SER A 536 45.11 -14.29 -45.26
C SER A 536 45.00 -14.83 -43.81
N HIS A 537 43.99 -15.64 -43.45
CA HIS A 537 43.75 -17.06 -43.81
C HIS A 537 44.79 -18.10 -43.32
N SER A 538 44.36 -19.05 -42.48
CA SER A 538 44.19 -20.48 -42.83
C SER A 538 43.59 -21.30 -41.68
N ALA A 539 42.70 -22.24 -41.98
CA ALA A 539 42.21 -23.27 -41.04
C ALA A 539 42.49 -24.68 -41.60
N VAL A 540 42.97 -25.60 -40.76
CA VAL A 540 43.15 -27.06 -41.00
C VAL A 540 43.20 -27.76 -39.62
N ASP A 541 43.00 -29.08 -39.47
CA ASP A 541 41.72 -29.83 -39.50
C ASP A 541 41.90 -31.19 -38.76
N SER A 542 40.81 -31.92 -38.56
CA SER A 542 40.70 -33.40 -38.58
C SER A 542 41.55 -34.31 -37.65
N GLN A 543 40.82 -35.05 -36.80
CA GLN A 543 40.82 -36.53 -36.61
C GLN A 543 41.95 -37.33 -35.90
N GLN A 544 41.44 -38.23 -35.03
CA GLN A 544 41.76 -39.68 -34.86
C GLN A 544 42.77 -40.24 -33.81
N GLU A 545 42.27 -41.32 -33.18
CA GLU A 545 42.92 -42.54 -32.62
C GLU A 545 43.47 -42.66 -31.17
N HIS A 546 42.87 -43.63 -30.47
CA HIS A 546 43.33 -44.62 -29.46
C HIS A 546 44.54 -44.38 -28.52
N GLY A 547 44.32 -44.61 -27.21
CA GLY A 547 45.41 -44.99 -26.27
C GLY A 547 45.07 -45.07 -24.77
N ASN A 548 44.68 -46.26 -24.29
CA ASN A 548 44.84 -46.83 -22.91
C ASN A 548 44.65 -45.98 -21.62
N SER A 549 43.54 -46.27 -20.89
CA SER A 549 43.45 -46.85 -19.51
C SER A 549 44.70 -46.85 -18.58
N PRO A 550 44.62 -46.76 -17.21
CA PRO A 550 43.48 -47.18 -16.34
C PRO A 550 43.16 -46.34 -15.05
N TYR A 551 42.13 -46.80 -14.32
CA TYR A 551 41.72 -46.53 -12.91
C TYR A 551 40.88 -45.27 -12.59
N PRO A 552 39.98 -45.35 -11.58
CA PRO A 552 38.99 -46.42 -11.34
C PRO A 552 37.54 -45.89 -11.20
N ASN A 553 36.57 -46.80 -11.19
CA ASN A 553 35.16 -46.49 -10.93
C ASN A 553 34.93 -46.01 -9.49
N ASP A 554 34.08 -45.00 -9.32
CA ASP A 554 33.11 -44.96 -8.23
C ASP A 554 31.70 -44.72 -8.81
N GLN A 555 30.81 -45.68 -8.62
CA GLN A 555 29.40 -45.54 -8.97
C GLN A 555 28.65 -44.91 -7.80
N LEU A 556 27.95 -43.79 -7.99
CA LEU A 556 26.77 -43.45 -7.19
C LEU A 556 25.88 -42.39 -7.86
N THR A 557 24.58 -42.69 -7.91
CA THR A 557 23.44 -41.76 -8.13
C THR A 557 23.23 -41.12 -9.52
N ASN A 558 22.72 -41.91 -10.47
CA ASN A 558 22.11 -41.41 -11.72
C ASN A 558 20.56 -41.33 -11.65
N ASN A 559 19.99 -41.16 -10.45
CA ASN A 559 18.54 -41.23 -10.18
C ASN A 559 17.84 -39.87 -10.06
N SER A 560 18.56 -38.75 -10.08
CA SER A 560 17.99 -37.40 -9.92
C SER A 560 17.45 -36.80 -11.22
N GLU A 561 18.15 -36.95 -12.35
CA GLU A 561 17.70 -36.37 -13.62
C GLU A 561 16.43 -37.01 -14.20
N THR A 562 16.28 -38.33 -14.04
CA THR A 562 15.14 -39.08 -14.59
C THR A 562 13.82 -38.70 -13.92
N ILE A 563 13.87 -38.29 -12.64
CA ILE A 563 12.71 -37.82 -11.87
C ILE A 563 12.32 -36.40 -12.30
N VAL A 564 13.28 -35.50 -12.51
CA VAL A 564 12.98 -34.12 -12.97
C VAL A 564 12.36 -34.13 -14.37
N LYS A 565 12.81 -35.02 -15.26
CA LYS A 565 12.26 -35.15 -16.63
C LYS A 565 10.85 -35.75 -16.68
N SER A 566 10.41 -36.53 -15.68
CA SER A 566 9.02 -37.03 -15.63
C SER A 566 8.02 -36.02 -15.05
N ILE A 567 8.47 -35.14 -14.15
CA ILE A 567 7.62 -34.12 -13.48
C ILE A 567 7.10 -33.04 -14.46
N ILE A 568 7.77 -32.81 -15.58
CA ILE A 568 7.38 -31.79 -16.57
C ILE A 568 6.23 -32.28 -17.48
N SER A 569 5.91 -33.58 -17.49
CA SER A 569 4.83 -34.15 -18.29
C SER A 569 3.67 -34.69 -17.44
N HIS A 570 2.54 -33.99 -17.51
CA HIS A 570 1.19 -34.37 -17.04
C HIS A 570 0.82 -34.15 -15.54
N GLN A 571 -0.49 -34.01 -15.38
CA GLN A 571 -1.28 -33.52 -14.23
C GLN A 571 -0.85 -34.07 -12.86
N VAL A 572 -0.54 -33.16 -11.92
CA VAL A 572 -0.34 -33.44 -10.49
C VAL A 572 -1.39 -32.69 -9.68
N SER A 573 -2.05 -33.38 -8.75
CA SER A 573 -3.17 -32.85 -7.96
C SER A 573 -2.73 -31.84 -6.88
N THR A 574 -3.70 -31.04 -6.40
CA THR A 574 -3.46 -29.97 -5.43
C THR A 574 -2.89 -30.45 -4.10
N SER A 575 -3.25 -31.66 -3.65
CA SER A 575 -2.76 -32.27 -2.41
C SER A 575 -1.30 -32.72 -2.51
N GLN A 576 -0.90 -33.31 -3.65
CA GLN A 576 0.50 -33.74 -3.86
C GLN A 576 1.47 -32.54 -3.90
N ARG A 577 1.04 -31.38 -4.40
CA ARG A 577 1.84 -30.14 -4.32
C ARG A 577 2.04 -29.65 -2.88
N GLN A 578 1.08 -29.89 -1.97
CA GLN A 578 1.22 -29.51 -0.56
C GLN A 578 2.23 -30.41 0.17
N SER A 579 2.17 -31.73 -0.01
CA SER A 579 3.14 -32.65 0.61
C SER A 579 4.58 -32.48 0.10
N ILE A 580 4.77 -32.12 -1.17
CA ILE A 580 6.11 -31.82 -1.69
C ILE A 580 6.65 -30.49 -1.14
N LYS A 581 5.77 -29.47 -0.97
CA LYS A 581 6.15 -28.22 -0.30
C LYS A 581 6.57 -28.44 1.16
N SER A 582 5.85 -29.25 1.94
CA SER A 582 6.14 -29.46 3.36
C SER A 582 7.50 -30.12 3.61
N VAL A 583 7.84 -31.15 2.83
CA VAL A 583 9.14 -31.86 2.92
C VAL A 583 10.32 -30.96 2.49
N LEU A 584 10.11 -30.04 1.55
CA LEU A 584 11.10 -29.03 1.13
C LEU A 584 11.20 -27.82 2.08
N SER A 585 10.21 -27.58 2.95
CA SER A 585 10.38 -26.64 4.08
C SER A 585 11.18 -27.26 5.22
N GLU A 586 10.83 -28.49 5.65
CA GLU A 586 11.47 -29.14 6.81
C GLU A 586 12.96 -29.41 6.59
N SER A 587 13.36 -29.87 5.40
CA SER A 587 14.76 -30.21 5.10
C SER A 587 15.70 -28.99 5.07
N ILE A 588 15.20 -27.80 4.75
CA ILE A 588 16.00 -26.57 4.57
C ILE A 588 16.09 -25.73 5.85
N ILE A 589 15.05 -25.75 6.69
CA ILE A 589 15.00 -24.98 7.93
C ILE A 589 15.86 -25.63 9.05
N ASN A 590 16.13 -26.94 8.96
CA ASN A 590 17.02 -27.66 9.89
C ASN A 590 18.52 -27.29 9.80
N ASN A 591 18.91 -26.32 8.97
CA ASN A 591 20.30 -25.85 8.88
C ASN A 591 20.73 -25.02 10.10
N ARG A 592 21.97 -25.25 10.58
CA ARG A 592 22.55 -24.47 11.69
C ARG A 592 22.85 -23.01 11.30
N CYS A 593 23.05 -22.69 10.02
CA CYS A 593 23.39 -21.34 9.53
C CYS A 593 22.18 -20.37 9.58
N PRO A 594 22.36 -19.11 10.02
CA PRO A 594 21.29 -18.11 10.17
C PRO A 594 20.53 -17.82 8.86
N ASN A 595 19.34 -17.24 8.99
CA ASN A 595 18.45 -16.97 7.87
C ASN A 595 17.51 -15.78 8.10
N ILE A 596 17.15 -15.10 7.01
CA ILE A 596 16.04 -14.15 6.93
C ILE A 596 14.93 -14.83 6.11
N ILE A 597 13.75 -14.98 6.69
CA ILE A 597 12.56 -15.46 5.98
C ILE A 597 11.59 -14.29 5.84
N VAL A 598 11.19 -13.98 4.60
CA VAL A 598 10.27 -12.88 4.27
C VAL A 598 8.99 -13.46 3.68
N THR A 599 7.82 -13.15 4.24
CA THR A 599 6.53 -13.55 3.64
C THR A 599 5.67 -12.36 3.25
N ASP A 600 5.17 -12.37 2.01
CA ASP A 600 4.20 -11.41 1.49
C ASP A 600 3.37 -12.12 0.39
N PRO A 601 2.02 -12.15 0.48
CA PRO A 601 1.17 -12.81 -0.52
C PRO A 601 0.91 -11.98 -1.78
N ASP A 602 1.28 -10.70 -1.80
CA ASP A 602 0.93 -9.79 -2.88
C ASP A 602 1.90 -9.87 -4.07
N HIS A 603 1.37 -9.41 -5.21
CA HIS A 603 2.14 -9.19 -6.42
C HIS A 603 2.45 -7.69 -6.58
N ILE A 604 3.48 -7.36 -7.35
CA ILE A 604 3.95 -5.99 -7.57
C ILE A 604 3.00 -5.27 -8.53
N GLU A 605 2.48 -4.11 -8.11
CA GLU A 605 1.67 -3.22 -8.95
C GLU A 605 2.45 -1.98 -9.38
N LYS A 606 2.05 -1.32 -10.49
CA LYS A 606 2.62 -0.02 -10.91
C LYS A 606 2.55 1.04 -9.78
N SER A 607 1.47 1.04 -9.00
CA SER A 607 1.25 1.94 -7.86
C SER A 607 2.23 1.73 -6.69
N ASN A 608 2.99 0.64 -6.70
CA ASN A 608 3.94 0.29 -5.66
C ASN A 608 5.33 0.93 -5.91
N LEU A 609 5.73 1.03 -7.18
CA LEU A 609 7.09 1.40 -7.60
C LEU A 609 7.56 2.74 -7.01
N ASN A 610 6.66 3.72 -6.88
CA ASN A 610 6.92 5.03 -6.26
C ASN A 610 7.40 4.98 -4.79
N ARG A 611 7.30 3.85 -4.08
CA ARG A 611 7.81 3.69 -2.69
C ARG A 611 8.35 2.30 -2.34
N GLN A 612 8.54 1.43 -3.33
CA GLN A 612 9.02 0.05 -3.15
C GLN A 612 10.19 -0.18 -4.11
N PHE A 613 11.31 0.49 -3.81
CA PHE A 613 12.44 0.72 -4.72
C PHE A 613 13.25 -0.54 -5.09
N LEU A 614 13.00 -1.67 -4.42
CA LEU A 614 13.55 -2.96 -4.83
C LEU A 614 12.87 -3.50 -6.10
N PHE A 615 11.76 -2.89 -6.51
CA PHE A 615 10.97 -3.26 -7.69
C PHE A 615 11.19 -2.27 -8.85
N GLN A 616 10.89 -2.71 -10.06
CA GLN A 616 11.04 -1.97 -11.30
C GLN A 616 9.86 -2.29 -12.21
N SER A 617 9.64 -1.51 -13.28
CA SER A 617 8.52 -1.70 -14.20
C SER A 617 8.45 -3.10 -14.83
N CYS A 618 9.59 -3.75 -15.05
CA CYS A 618 9.66 -5.13 -15.55
C CYS A 618 9.21 -6.21 -14.54
N HIS A 619 9.08 -5.86 -13.26
CA HIS A 619 8.67 -6.78 -12.19
C HIS A 619 7.16 -6.75 -11.89
N ILE A 620 6.38 -5.91 -12.59
CA ILE A 620 4.92 -5.80 -12.37
C ILE A 620 4.26 -7.17 -12.62
N GLY A 621 3.39 -7.59 -11.70
CA GLY A 621 2.72 -8.88 -11.72
C GLY A 621 3.52 -10.05 -11.13
N LEU A 622 4.78 -9.84 -10.71
CA LEU A 622 5.58 -10.84 -9.99
C LEU A 622 5.39 -10.73 -8.46
N SER A 623 5.76 -11.77 -7.71
CA SER A 623 5.68 -11.76 -6.24
C SER A 623 6.61 -10.71 -5.61
N LYS A 624 6.08 -9.91 -4.66
CA LYS A 624 6.87 -8.91 -3.91
C LYS A 624 8.02 -9.56 -3.14
N SER A 625 7.72 -10.58 -2.34
CA SER A 625 8.71 -11.22 -1.46
C SER A 625 9.85 -11.86 -2.25
N GLN A 626 9.55 -12.50 -3.39
CA GLN A 626 10.55 -13.13 -4.24
C GLN A 626 11.53 -12.09 -4.83
N ILE A 627 11.03 -11.07 -5.53
CA ILE A 627 11.87 -10.05 -6.17
C ILE A 627 12.64 -9.22 -5.15
N ALA A 628 12.06 -8.97 -3.96
CA ALA A 628 12.76 -8.30 -2.87
C ALA A 628 13.93 -9.13 -2.35
N CYS A 629 13.74 -10.44 -2.12
CA CYS A 629 14.82 -11.35 -1.71
C CYS A 629 15.94 -11.45 -2.77
N ASP A 630 15.58 -11.54 -4.06
CA ASP A 630 16.55 -11.59 -5.15
C ASP A 630 17.32 -10.27 -5.30
N THR A 631 16.67 -9.13 -5.01
CA THR A 631 17.34 -7.82 -4.99
C THR A 631 18.23 -7.66 -3.76
N ALA A 632 17.83 -8.18 -2.60
CA ALA A 632 18.66 -8.21 -1.40
C ALA A 632 19.96 -9.00 -1.61
N LYS A 633 19.90 -10.13 -2.34
CA LYS A 633 21.10 -10.89 -2.76
C LYS A 633 21.99 -10.13 -3.74
N ARG A 634 21.42 -9.23 -4.57
CA ARG A 634 22.21 -8.32 -5.41
C ARG A 634 22.91 -7.20 -4.60
N ILE A 635 22.31 -6.76 -3.49
CA ILE A 635 22.94 -5.81 -2.54
C ILE A 635 24.04 -6.52 -1.72
N ASN A 636 23.75 -7.71 -1.20
CA ASN A 636 24.72 -8.52 -0.46
C ASN A 636 24.64 -10.01 -0.87
N PRO A 637 25.57 -10.51 -1.70
CA PRO A 637 25.58 -11.92 -2.13
C PRO A 637 25.62 -12.93 -0.98
N ASN A 638 26.19 -12.55 0.17
CA ASN A 638 26.37 -13.43 1.32
C ASN A 638 25.10 -13.53 2.20
N ILE A 639 24.02 -12.79 1.87
CA ILE A 639 22.80 -12.76 2.68
C ILE A 639 21.99 -14.07 2.54
N SER A 640 21.80 -14.78 3.65
CA SER A 640 20.93 -15.95 3.73
C SER A 640 19.47 -15.52 3.78
N VAL A 641 18.83 -15.28 2.62
CA VAL A 641 17.44 -14.83 2.52
C VAL A 641 16.56 -15.77 1.68
N ARG A 642 15.34 -16.02 2.18
CA ARG A 642 14.29 -16.85 1.57
C ARG A 642 12.93 -16.13 1.52
N ALA A 643 12.28 -16.18 0.36
CA ALA A 643 10.93 -15.69 0.17
C ALA A 643 9.86 -16.77 0.48
N MET A 644 8.70 -16.32 0.93
CA MET A 644 7.44 -17.04 1.02
C MET A 644 6.31 -16.17 0.46
N CYS A 645 5.31 -16.79 -0.16
CA CYS A 645 4.20 -16.10 -0.85
C CYS A 645 2.85 -16.36 -0.16
N ASP A 646 2.89 -16.84 1.09
CA ASP A 646 1.72 -17.33 1.81
C ASP A 646 1.29 -16.25 2.83
N LYS A 647 -0.01 -15.96 2.88
CA LYS A 647 -0.55 -14.91 3.76
C LYS A 647 -0.48 -15.36 5.22
N PHE A 648 0.21 -14.61 6.07
CA PHE A 648 0.26 -14.85 7.51
C PHE A 648 -1.12 -14.58 8.17
N TRP A 649 -1.88 -15.65 8.45
CA TRP A 649 -3.28 -15.56 8.93
C TRP A 649 -3.71 -16.88 9.62
N PRO A 650 -4.74 -16.92 10.49
CA PRO A 650 -5.21 -18.16 11.14
C PRO A 650 -5.43 -19.36 10.22
N ASN A 651 -5.88 -19.15 8.98
CA ASN A 651 -6.09 -20.23 8.00
C ASN A 651 -4.79 -20.97 7.60
N THR A 652 -3.63 -20.34 7.82
CA THR A 652 -2.29 -20.87 7.50
C THR A 652 -1.50 -21.31 8.74
N GLU A 653 -2.05 -21.07 9.93
CA GLU A 653 -1.43 -21.38 11.23
C GLU A 653 -1.10 -22.86 11.39
N LYS A 654 -2.04 -23.73 11.01
CA LYS A 654 -1.92 -25.19 11.21
C LYS A 654 -1.14 -25.90 10.11
N THR A 655 -0.72 -25.20 9.07
CA THR A 655 -0.22 -25.81 7.82
C THR A 655 1.07 -25.20 7.27
N ILE A 656 1.33 -23.91 7.55
CA ILE A 656 2.48 -23.17 7.00
C ILE A 656 3.20 -22.43 8.13
N PHE A 657 2.49 -21.52 8.82
CA PHE A 657 3.04 -20.71 9.90
C PHE A 657 2.69 -21.31 11.27
N THR A 658 3.09 -22.56 11.46
CA THR A 658 2.97 -23.28 12.74
C THR A 658 3.85 -22.64 13.81
N ASP A 659 3.56 -22.91 15.08
CA ASP A 659 4.41 -22.47 16.19
C ASP A 659 5.83 -23.03 16.06
N GLU A 660 5.94 -24.30 15.63
CA GLU A 660 7.22 -24.91 15.28
C GLU A 660 7.95 -24.16 14.17
N PHE A 661 7.26 -23.80 13.08
CA PHE A 661 7.85 -23.00 12.01
C PHE A 661 8.36 -21.65 12.53
N LEU A 662 7.60 -20.93 13.36
CA LEU A 662 8.00 -19.62 13.87
C LEU A 662 9.21 -19.71 14.81
N LEU A 663 9.22 -20.69 15.72
CA LEU A 663 10.36 -20.96 16.60
C LEU A 663 11.60 -21.40 15.81
N GLN A 664 11.45 -22.17 14.73
CA GLN A 664 12.56 -22.54 13.86
C GLN A 664 13.06 -21.37 12.99
N ALA A 665 12.15 -20.57 12.40
CA ALA A 665 12.47 -19.41 11.57
C ALA A 665 13.23 -18.32 12.34
N THR A 666 12.87 -18.14 13.61
CA THR A 666 13.59 -17.27 14.56
C THR A 666 14.74 -17.96 15.28
N LYS A 667 15.02 -19.24 15.00
CA LYS A 667 16.07 -20.02 15.66
C LYS A 667 16.05 -20.02 17.18
N CYS A 668 14.86 -20.15 17.76
CA CYS A 668 14.71 -20.54 19.16
C CYS A 668 15.58 -21.77 19.47
N SER A 669 16.58 -21.61 20.33
CA SER A 669 17.34 -22.73 20.87
C SER A 669 16.38 -23.75 21.50
N ASN A 670 16.64 -25.06 21.33
CA ASN A 670 15.82 -26.15 21.88
C ASN A 670 14.30 -26.06 21.59
N TYR A 671 13.88 -25.48 20.45
CA TYR A 671 12.45 -25.30 20.10
C TYR A 671 11.55 -26.53 20.33
N LYS A 672 12.05 -27.75 20.10
CA LYS A 672 11.31 -29.00 20.34
C LYS A 672 10.84 -29.16 21.79
N GLN A 673 11.65 -28.70 22.75
CA GLN A 673 11.32 -28.75 24.17
C GLN A 673 10.37 -27.61 24.56
N ALA A 674 10.49 -26.45 23.93
CA ALA A 674 9.56 -25.32 24.11
C ALA A 674 8.14 -25.66 23.64
N ILE A 675 7.98 -26.37 22.52
CA ILE A 675 6.67 -26.85 22.02
C ILE A 675 5.99 -27.76 23.06
N THR A 676 6.74 -28.63 23.74
CA THR A 676 6.21 -29.55 24.76
C THR A 676 6.06 -28.92 26.15
N SER A 677 6.74 -27.81 26.43
CA SER A 677 6.75 -27.15 27.74
C SER A 677 6.99 -25.65 27.57
N PRO A 678 5.94 -24.86 27.25
CA PRO A 678 6.08 -23.44 26.91
C PRO A 678 6.70 -22.58 28.01
N SER A 679 6.52 -22.94 29.28
CA SER A 679 7.10 -22.24 30.45
C SER A 679 8.64 -22.21 30.50
N ILE A 680 9.31 -22.97 29.62
CA ILE A 680 10.75 -22.97 29.48
C ILE A 680 11.24 -21.76 28.64
N LEU A 681 10.38 -21.19 27.77
CA LEU A 681 10.72 -20.01 26.96
C LEU A 681 11.04 -18.76 27.80
N ASN A 682 10.46 -18.66 28.99
CA ASN A 682 10.70 -17.59 29.97
C ASN A 682 12.09 -17.66 30.65
N THR A 683 12.99 -18.57 30.24
CA THR A 683 14.32 -18.71 30.83
C THR A 683 15.39 -18.03 29.98
N SER A 684 16.26 -17.24 30.62
CA SER A 684 17.32 -16.42 29.97
C SER A 684 18.41 -17.23 29.24
N SER A 685 18.32 -18.55 29.25
CA SER A 685 19.15 -19.46 28.45
C SER A 685 18.69 -19.59 26.99
N TYR A 686 17.47 -19.13 26.66
CA TYR A 686 16.91 -19.26 25.32
C TYR A 686 17.29 -18.06 24.44
N LYS A 687 17.99 -18.34 23.34
CA LYS A 687 18.29 -17.35 22.32
C LYS A 687 17.21 -17.41 21.24
N HIS A 688 16.60 -16.26 20.99
CA HIS A 688 15.67 -16.02 19.90
C HIS A 688 16.28 -15.02 18.92
N GLY A 689 15.99 -15.21 17.64
CA GLY A 689 16.04 -14.15 16.62
C GLY A 689 14.88 -13.17 16.79
N ILE A 690 14.65 -12.34 15.79
CA ILE A 690 13.64 -11.28 15.85
C ILE A 690 12.53 -11.45 14.81
N VAL A 691 11.34 -11.01 15.16
CA VAL A 691 10.22 -10.84 14.22
C VAL A 691 10.14 -9.36 13.82
N LEU A 692 9.97 -9.10 12.52
CA LEU A 692 9.79 -7.75 11.97
C LEU A 692 8.42 -7.66 11.29
N ALA A 693 7.65 -6.64 11.64
CA ALA A 693 6.42 -6.33 10.93
C ALA A 693 6.63 -5.19 9.92
N ALA A 694 6.20 -5.45 8.68
CA ALA A 694 6.19 -4.52 7.56
C ALA A 694 4.78 -4.46 6.95
N LEU A 695 3.78 -4.38 7.83
CA LEU A 695 2.37 -4.57 7.55
C LEU A 695 1.64 -3.26 7.19
N ASP A 696 0.48 -3.38 6.56
CA ASP A 696 -0.37 -2.25 6.15
C ASP A 696 -1.74 -2.23 6.86
N CYS A 697 -2.09 -3.26 7.64
CA CYS A 697 -3.40 -3.40 8.26
C CYS A 697 -3.35 -3.89 9.72
N VAL A 698 -4.11 -3.22 10.60
CA VAL A 698 -4.20 -3.50 12.04
C VAL A 698 -4.56 -4.96 12.36
N PRO A 699 -5.52 -5.64 11.68
CA PRO A 699 -5.86 -7.03 12.03
C PRO A 699 -4.69 -8.01 11.89
N THR A 700 -3.80 -7.81 10.92
CA THR A 700 -2.61 -8.66 10.76
C THR A 700 -1.52 -8.30 11.77
N ARG A 701 -1.38 -7.02 12.17
CA ARG A 701 -0.51 -6.62 13.29
C ARG A 701 -0.93 -7.30 14.59
N ARG A 702 -2.22 -7.20 14.94
CA ARG A 702 -2.80 -7.81 16.14
C ARG A 702 -2.63 -9.33 16.16
N TYR A 703 -2.83 -10.00 15.02
CA TYR A 703 -2.59 -11.44 14.91
C TYR A 703 -1.10 -11.82 15.04
N LEU A 704 -0.19 -11.06 14.44
CA LEU A 704 1.26 -11.26 14.57
C LEU A 704 1.73 -11.07 16.02
N ASP A 705 1.33 -9.97 16.67
CA ASP A 705 1.60 -9.72 18.08
C ASP A 705 1.08 -10.83 18.99
N SER A 706 -0.16 -11.31 18.78
CA SER A 706 -0.70 -12.45 19.53
C SER A 706 0.16 -13.71 19.40
N ARG A 707 0.70 -14.01 18.21
CA ARG A 707 1.61 -15.16 17.99
C ARG A 707 2.98 -14.91 18.61
N CYS A 708 3.53 -13.70 18.52
CA CYS A 708 4.79 -13.32 19.15
C CYS A 708 4.74 -13.41 20.68
N VAL A 709 3.69 -12.87 21.32
CA VAL A 709 3.45 -12.98 22.77
C VAL A 709 3.32 -14.43 23.19
N THR A 710 2.48 -15.23 22.49
CA THR A 710 2.31 -16.67 22.79
C THR A 710 3.64 -17.44 22.78
N LEU A 711 4.54 -17.10 21.85
CA LEU A 711 5.82 -17.79 21.64
C LEU A 711 7.02 -17.09 22.28
N HIS A 712 6.80 -16.03 23.07
CA HIS A 712 7.84 -15.21 23.70
C HIS A 712 8.92 -14.74 22.68
N LEU A 713 8.48 -14.33 21.49
CA LEU A 713 9.34 -13.85 20.41
C LEU A 713 9.41 -12.32 20.41
N PRO A 714 10.61 -11.71 20.37
CA PRO A 714 10.76 -10.27 20.17
C PRO A 714 10.16 -9.80 18.84
N LEU A 715 9.41 -8.71 18.87
CA LEU A 715 8.75 -8.11 17.71
C LEU A 715 9.15 -6.64 17.59
N ILE A 716 9.48 -6.21 16.37
CA ILE A 716 9.60 -4.79 16.02
C ILE A 716 8.49 -4.46 15.02
N GLU A 717 7.60 -3.56 15.43
CA GLU A 717 6.45 -3.09 14.65
C GLU A 717 6.70 -1.67 14.14
N SER A 718 6.15 -1.34 12.97
CA SER A 718 6.25 0.02 12.40
C SER A 718 5.12 0.32 11.43
N GLY A 719 4.68 1.57 11.41
CA GLY A 719 3.60 2.04 10.56
C GLY A 719 3.89 3.42 9.97
N THR A 720 3.26 3.73 8.83
CA THR A 720 3.36 5.03 8.15
C THR A 720 2.01 5.46 7.61
N LEU A 721 1.72 6.76 7.67
CA LEU A 721 0.52 7.38 7.08
C LEU A 721 0.88 8.81 6.64
N GLY A 722 0.98 9.04 5.33
CA GLY A 722 1.41 10.32 4.80
C GLY A 722 2.84 10.65 5.24
N THR A 723 3.02 11.81 5.87
CA THR A 723 4.30 12.22 6.48
C THR A 723 4.54 11.64 7.88
N LYS A 724 3.53 10.97 8.48
CA LYS A 724 3.58 10.43 9.84
C LYS A 724 4.10 9.00 9.86
N GLY A 725 4.76 8.61 10.94
CA GLY A 725 5.17 7.22 11.17
C GLY A 725 5.49 6.94 12.63
N HIS A 726 5.55 5.66 12.99
CA HIS A 726 5.91 5.18 14.31
C HIS A 726 6.75 3.90 14.23
N VAL A 727 7.47 3.60 15.31
CA VAL A 727 8.15 2.32 15.55
C VAL A 727 7.86 1.91 16.99
N GLN A 728 7.51 0.65 17.22
CA GLN A 728 7.31 0.06 18.55
C GLN A 728 8.20 -1.17 18.68
N VAL A 729 8.92 -1.28 19.80
CA VAL A 729 9.76 -2.45 20.11
C VAL A 729 9.09 -3.23 21.23
N ILE A 730 8.75 -4.48 20.97
CA ILE A 730 8.02 -5.36 21.85
C ILE A 730 8.98 -6.47 22.31
N LEU A 731 9.37 -6.40 23.58
CA LEU A 731 10.29 -7.34 24.22
C LEU A 731 9.53 -8.25 25.19
N PRO A 732 9.62 -9.59 25.05
CA PRO A 732 8.99 -10.54 25.95
C PRO A 732 9.35 -10.27 27.40
N ASP A 733 8.36 -10.38 28.29
CA ASP A 733 8.47 -10.19 29.75
C ASP A 733 9.04 -8.82 30.20
N ILE A 734 9.14 -7.81 29.30
CA ILE A 734 9.74 -6.49 29.58
C ILE A 734 8.82 -5.33 29.19
N THR A 735 8.26 -5.34 27.98
CA THR A 735 7.38 -4.26 27.49
C THR A 735 5.94 -4.72 27.37
N GLU A 736 5.03 -3.78 27.20
CA GLU A 736 3.70 -4.09 26.67
C GLU A 736 3.76 -4.62 25.23
N SER A 737 2.68 -5.25 24.79
CA SER A 737 2.51 -5.77 23.41
C SER A 737 1.69 -4.80 22.56
N TYR A 738 1.67 -4.97 21.23
CA TYR A 738 0.85 -4.14 20.35
C TYR A 738 -0.65 -4.21 20.73
N ASN A 739 -1.16 -5.40 21.08
CA ASN A 739 -2.53 -5.60 21.54
C ASN A 739 -2.84 -5.02 22.93
N SER A 740 -1.83 -4.53 23.67
CA SER A 740 -2.03 -3.88 24.97
C SER A 740 -2.60 -2.46 24.83
N GLN A 741 -2.36 -1.83 23.68
CA GLN A 741 -2.88 -0.51 23.33
C GLN A 741 -4.15 -0.64 22.46
N MET A 742 -5.10 0.27 22.66
CA MET A 742 -6.22 0.48 21.73
C MET A 742 -5.84 1.60 20.77
N ASP A 743 -5.72 1.31 19.47
CA ASP A 743 -5.52 2.35 18.45
C ASP A 743 -6.68 3.38 18.49
N ASP A 744 -6.38 4.67 18.30
CA ASP A 744 -7.33 5.80 18.39
C ASP A 744 -8.49 5.78 17.36
N ASP A 745 -8.61 4.75 16.52
CA ASP A 745 -9.83 4.47 15.76
C ASP A 745 -11.05 4.19 16.66
N VAL A 746 -10.84 4.03 17.98
CA VAL A 746 -11.86 3.99 19.04
C VAL A 746 -12.06 5.36 19.75
N HIS A 747 -11.09 6.28 19.67
CA HIS A 747 -11.06 7.53 20.47
C HIS A 747 -11.10 8.84 19.65
N ASN A 748 -10.96 8.79 18.32
CA ASN A 748 -11.06 9.96 17.44
C ASN A 748 -12.47 10.60 17.37
N ASN A 749 -13.46 10.03 18.08
CA ASN A 749 -14.59 10.78 18.64
C ASN A 749 -14.86 10.26 20.06
N ASN A 750 -14.20 10.85 21.06
CA ASN A 750 -14.52 10.64 22.47
C ASN A 750 -15.83 11.36 22.86
N ASP A 751 -16.93 10.89 22.29
CA ASP A 751 -18.27 10.94 22.88
C ASP A 751 -18.34 9.83 23.95
N VAL A 752 -17.56 10.01 25.02
CA VAL A 752 -17.55 9.09 26.16
C VAL A 752 -18.69 9.47 27.09
N ASP A 753 -19.81 8.76 26.99
CA ASP A 753 -20.81 8.73 28.04
C ASP A 753 -20.14 8.33 29.37
N GLY A 754 -20.47 9.05 30.45
CA GLY A 754 -19.78 8.99 31.75
C GLY A 754 -19.86 7.68 32.54
N ASN A 755 -20.19 6.56 31.89
CA ASN A 755 -20.28 5.21 32.45
C ASN A 755 -19.26 4.20 31.88
N GLY A 756 -18.36 4.60 30.96
CA GLY A 756 -17.18 3.79 30.60
C GLY A 756 -17.47 2.49 29.84
N ASN A 757 -18.60 2.37 29.16
CA ASN A 757 -18.86 1.28 28.22
C ASN A 757 -18.26 1.61 26.84
N ILE A 758 -17.52 0.66 26.27
CA ILE A 758 -16.95 0.78 24.93
C ILE A 758 -18.06 0.50 23.90
N ASP A 759 -18.47 1.51 23.14
CA ASP A 759 -19.21 1.23 21.90
C ASP A 759 -18.21 0.84 20.80
N SER A 760 -18.43 -0.32 20.18
CA SER A 760 -17.48 -0.93 19.23
C SER A 760 -17.71 -0.46 17.80
N GLN A 761 -18.14 0.80 17.65
CA GLN A 761 -18.47 1.43 16.38
C GLN A 761 -17.24 2.09 15.76
N VAL A 762 -16.57 1.35 14.87
CA VAL A 762 -15.54 1.87 13.96
C VAL A 762 -16.15 2.97 13.09
N ASN A 763 -16.04 4.22 13.54
CA ASN A 763 -16.36 5.48 12.85
C ASN A 763 -17.56 5.39 11.88
N THR A 764 -18.63 4.74 12.34
CA THR A 764 -19.63 4.14 11.45
C THR A 764 -20.65 5.19 11.09
N ILE A 765 -20.57 5.75 9.88
CA ILE A 765 -21.52 6.77 9.43
C ILE A 765 -22.95 6.22 9.62
N PRO A 766 -23.82 6.90 10.38
CA PRO A 766 -25.14 6.40 10.73
C PRO A 766 -25.91 5.84 9.53
N TYR A 767 -26.56 4.70 9.68
CA TYR A 767 -27.26 4.00 8.61
C TYR A 767 -28.37 4.87 8.00
N CYS A 768 -29.05 5.70 8.80
CA CYS A 768 -30.02 6.68 8.32
C CYS A 768 -29.36 7.79 7.47
N THR A 769 -28.18 8.25 7.87
CA THR A 769 -27.34 9.23 7.14
C THR A 769 -26.86 8.66 5.81
N LEU A 770 -26.29 7.45 5.78
CA LEU A 770 -25.87 6.80 4.53
C LEU A 770 -27.05 6.53 3.59
N LYS A 771 -28.20 6.11 4.11
CA LYS A 771 -29.32 5.62 3.30
C LYS A 771 -30.23 6.71 2.76
N SER A 772 -30.49 7.74 3.56
CA SER A 772 -31.58 8.70 3.37
C SER A 772 -31.11 10.16 3.48
N PHE A 773 -30.19 10.47 4.39
CA PHE A 773 -29.80 11.84 4.72
C PHE A 773 -28.28 12.08 4.60
N PRO A 774 -27.66 11.89 3.42
CA PRO A 774 -26.25 12.23 3.23
C PRO A 774 -26.04 13.75 3.33
N THR A 775 -24.87 14.16 3.82
CA THR A 775 -24.62 15.56 4.23
C THR A 775 -23.25 16.03 3.78
N LEU A 776 -22.22 15.21 4.03
CA LEU A 776 -20.85 15.33 3.52
C LEU A 776 -20.65 14.46 2.26
N PRO A 777 -19.69 14.79 1.38
CA PRO A 777 -19.34 13.98 0.21
C PRO A 777 -18.95 12.52 0.55
N ILE A 778 -18.30 12.28 1.69
CA ILE A 778 -17.90 10.94 2.13
C ILE A 778 -19.11 10.00 2.35
N HIS A 779 -20.26 10.54 2.78
CA HIS A 779 -21.49 9.74 2.92
C HIS A 779 -21.99 9.22 1.55
N CYS A 780 -21.83 10.04 0.50
CA CYS A 780 -22.18 9.67 -0.87
C CYS A 780 -21.21 8.64 -1.45
N ILE A 781 -19.91 8.77 -1.16
CA ILE A 781 -18.87 7.82 -1.56
C ILE A 781 -19.12 6.45 -0.91
N GLU A 782 -19.38 6.41 0.39
CA GLU A 782 -19.66 5.17 1.12
C GLU A 782 -20.95 4.49 0.66
N TRP A 783 -22.02 5.26 0.44
CA TRP A 783 -23.23 4.75 -0.19
C TRP A 783 -22.96 4.16 -1.59
N ALA A 784 -22.12 4.82 -2.40
CA ALA A 784 -21.77 4.34 -3.74
C ALA A 784 -20.93 3.05 -3.68
N ARG A 785 -19.97 2.97 -2.74
CA ARG A 785 -19.19 1.76 -2.43
C ARG A 785 -20.09 0.61 -2.03
N GLU A 786 -21.09 0.85 -1.18
CA GLU A 786 -22.10 -0.14 -0.79
C GLU A 786 -22.94 -0.61 -1.99
N LYS A 787 -23.40 0.28 -2.88
CA LYS A 787 -24.14 -0.15 -4.09
C LYS A 787 -23.28 -0.89 -5.09
N PHE A 788 -22.01 -0.51 -5.25
CA PHE A 788 -21.04 -1.23 -6.07
C PHE A 788 -20.86 -2.66 -5.53
N ALA A 789 -20.46 -2.81 -4.26
CA ALA A 789 -20.23 -4.12 -3.65
C ALA A 789 -21.50 -4.98 -3.62
N SER A 790 -22.66 -4.39 -3.34
CA SER A 790 -23.96 -5.07 -3.36
C SER A 790 -24.31 -5.64 -4.74
N GLN A 791 -24.01 -4.90 -5.82
CA GLN A 791 -24.35 -5.33 -7.18
C GLN A 791 -23.30 -6.27 -7.78
N PHE A 792 -22.01 -5.91 -7.70
CA PHE A 792 -20.93 -6.51 -8.49
C PHE A 792 -20.05 -7.48 -7.70
N THR A 793 -20.24 -7.62 -6.38
CA THR A 793 -19.46 -8.54 -5.54
C THR A 793 -20.39 -9.50 -4.78
N LEU A 794 -21.26 -8.98 -3.91
CA LEU A 794 -22.08 -9.80 -3.02
C LEU A 794 -23.14 -10.62 -3.75
N LYS A 795 -23.75 -10.09 -4.82
CA LYS A 795 -24.70 -10.86 -5.65
C LYS A 795 -24.00 -11.98 -6.44
N PRO A 796 -22.91 -11.74 -7.19
CA PRO A 796 -22.10 -12.79 -7.80
C PRO A 796 -21.64 -13.86 -6.80
N MET A 797 -21.08 -13.46 -5.64
CA MET A 797 -20.63 -14.42 -4.63
C MET A 797 -21.78 -15.31 -4.13
N LYS A 798 -22.95 -14.74 -3.80
CA LYS A 798 -24.11 -15.53 -3.37
C LYS A 798 -24.61 -16.47 -4.47
N LEU A 799 -24.61 -16.03 -5.73
CA LEU A 799 -24.95 -16.89 -6.86
C LEU A 799 -23.91 -18.01 -7.05
N GLN A 800 -22.61 -17.72 -6.88
CA GLN A 800 -21.54 -18.71 -6.97
C GLN A 800 -21.63 -19.73 -5.84
N THR A 801 -21.87 -19.30 -4.59
CA THR A 801 -22.10 -20.21 -3.46
C THR A 801 -23.33 -21.10 -3.69
N PHE A 802 -24.42 -20.52 -4.21
CA PHE A 802 -25.60 -21.28 -4.62
C PHE A 802 -25.29 -22.32 -5.70
N LEU A 803 -24.56 -21.95 -6.76
CA LEU A 803 -24.14 -22.87 -7.83
C LEU A 803 -23.13 -23.93 -7.37
N GLN A 804 -22.27 -23.60 -6.40
CA GLN A 804 -21.31 -24.55 -5.82
C GLN A 804 -22.02 -25.58 -4.92
N ALA A 805 -22.94 -25.14 -4.07
CA ALA A 805 -23.81 -26.03 -3.31
C ALA A 805 -24.63 -26.93 -4.25
N TRP A 806 -25.16 -26.35 -5.34
CA TRP A 806 -25.89 -27.09 -6.37
C TRP A 806 -25.02 -28.16 -7.09
N ASN A 807 -23.75 -27.87 -7.37
CA ASN A 807 -22.87 -28.77 -8.12
C ASN A 807 -22.18 -29.84 -7.26
N LEU A 808 -21.77 -29.53 -6.02
CA LEU A 808 -21.08 -30.49 -5.15
C LEU A 808 -21.92 -31.75 -4.90
N GLU A 809 -23.24 -31.58 -4.72
CA GLU A 809 -24.14 -32.72 -4.50
C GLU A 809 -24.55 -33.48 -5.79
N GLN A 810 -24.03 -33.11 -6.96
CA GLN A 810 -24.14 -33.96 -8.15
C GLN A 810 -23.02 -35.02 -8.17
N CYS A 811 -21.80 -34.69 -7.73
CA CYS A 811 -20.67 -35.63 -7.75
C CYS A 811 -20.89 -36.82 -6.81
N GLU A 812 -21.31 -36.60 -5.56
CA GLU A 812 -21.56 -37.69 -4.59
C GLU A 812 -22.68 -38.65 -5.05
N TYR A 813 -23.61 -38.18 -5.89
CA TYR A 813 -24.65 -39.03 -6.46
C TYR A 813 -24.09 -39.90 -7.61
N VAL A 814 -23.21 -39.35 -8.45
CA VAL A 814 -22.62 -40.04 -9.61
C VAL A 814 -21.61 -41.12 -9.19
N ASP A 815 -20.79 -40.87 -8.18
CA ASP A 815 -19.79 -41.85 -7.71
C ASP A 815 -20.41 -43.13 -7.11
N SER A 816 -21.71 -43.09 -6.77
CA SER A 816 -22.47 -44.26 -6.29
C SER A 816 -22.99 -45.19 -7.41
N TYR A 817 -22.95 -44.76 -8.68
CA TYR A 817 -23.46 -45.50 -9.84
C TYR A 817 -22.40 -45.62 -10.96
N HIS A 818 -21.27 -46.24 -10.61
CA HIS A 818 -20.22 -46.87 -11.44
C HIS A 818 -20.01 -46.44 -12.91
N GLY A 819 -18.73 -46.15 -13.22
CA GLY A 819 -18.06 -46.70 -14.40
C GLY A 819 -18.12 -45.85 -15.67
N GLU A 820 -16.97 -45.72 -16.33
CA GLU A 820 -16.75 -44.89 -17.53
C GLU A 820 -17.78 -45.12 -18.66
N GLN A 821 -18.63 -44.13 -18.96
CA GLN A 821 -18.98 -43.81 -20.36
C GLN A 821 -19.60 -42.41 -20.60
N THR A 822 -19.24 -41.88 -21.77
CA THR A 822 -19.48 -40.58 -22.41
C THR A 822 -20.72 -39.70 -22.07
N SER A 823 -20.47 -38.38 -22.08
CA SER A 823 -21.37 -37.27 -21.70
C SER A 823 -22.72 -37.11 -22.42
N LYS A 824 -22.99 -37.82 -23.53
CA LYS A 824 -24.26 -37.66 -24.28
C LYS A 824 -25.45 -38.41 -23.67
N GLN A 825 -25.24 -39.53 -22.97
CA GLN A 825 -26.33 -40.24 -22.29
C GLN A 825 -26.78 -39.51 -21.02
N GLN A 826 -25.84 -38.87 -20.31
CA GLN A 826 -26.12 -38.09 -19.09
C GLN A 826 -27.13 -36.96 -19.33
N THR A 827 -27.07 -36.28 -20.49
CA THR A 827 -28.02 -35.20 -20.81
C THR A 827 -29.44 -35.71 -21.06
N HIS A 828 -29.58 -36.86 -21.73
CA HIS A 828 -30.89 -37.45 -22.04
C HIS A 828 -31.60 -38.00 -20.81
N GLN A 829 -30.87 -38.63 -19.88
CA GLN A 829 -31.45 -39.09 -18.61
C GLN A 829 -32.02 -37.90 -17.81
N LEU A 830 -31.23 -36.81 -17.70
CA LEU A 830 -31.66 -35.57 -17.05
C LEU A 830 -32.86 -34.90 -17.76
N ILE A 831 -33.06 -35.08 -19.07
CA ILE A 831 -34.29 -34.63 -19.77
C ILE A 831 -35.48 -35.48 -19.34
N SER A 832 -35.31 -36.81 -19.29
CA SER A 832 -36.36 -37.75 -18.88
C SER A 832 -36.86 -37.45 -17.46
N ASP A 833 -35.94 -37.31 -16.50
CA ASP A 833 -36.28 -37.12 -15.08
C ASP A 833 -36.96 -35.76 -14.82
N LEU A 834 -36.54 -34.70 -15.52
CA LEU A 834 -37.22 -33.39 -15.48
C LEU A 834 -38.61 -33.45 -16.12
N THR A 835 -38.79 -34.21 -17.19
CA THR A 835 -40.10 -34.38 -17.86
C THR A 835 -41.06 -35.17 -16.97
N PHE A 836 -40.57 -36.19 -16.26
CA PHE A 836 -41.32 -36.95 -15.27
C PHE A 836 -41.78 -36.08 -14.08
N LEU A 837 -40.89 -35.27 -13.51
CA LEU A 837 -41.24 -34.30 -12.46
C LEU A 837 -42.27 -33.26 -12.92
N MET A 838 -42.20 -32.82 -14.17
CA MET A 838 -43.13 -31.85 -14.75
C MET A 838 -44.53 -32.45 -14.95
N HIS A 839 -44.63 -33.71 -15.37
CA HIS A 839 -45.90 -34.45 -15.39
C HIS A 839 -46.47 -34.66 -13.98
N LEU A 840 -45.65 -35.09 -13.02
CA LEU A 840 -46.08 -35.31 -11.64
C LEU A 840 -46.61 -34.01 -10.99
N CYS A 841 -46.01 -32.86 -11.28
CA CYS A 841 -46.53 -31.57 -10.82
C CYS A 841 -47.84 -31.16 -11.51
N ASN A 842 -48.01 -31.44 -12.81
CA ASN A 842 -49.26 -31.21 -13.52
C ASN A 842 -50.39 -32.10 -12.99
N ASP A 843 -50.13 -33.38 -12.73
CA ASP A 843 -51.13 -34.31 -12.19
C ASP A 843 -51.52 -33.95 -10.74
N ILE A 844 -50.61 -33.38 -9.95
CA ILE A 844 -50.93 -32.84 -8.62
C ILE A 844 -51.75 -31.53 -8.73
N ALA A 845 -51.57 -30.75 -9.80
CA ALA A 845 -52.29 -29.49 -10.01
C ALA A 845 -53.73 -29.71 -10.56
N THR A 846 -53.91 -30.62 -11.51
CA THR A 846 -55.24 -30.94 -12.10
C THR A 846 -56.18 -31.56 -11.09
N ASN A 847 -55.70 -32.52 -10.29
CA ASN A 847 -56.49 -33.21 -9.26
C ASN A 847 -56.95 -32.31 -8.09
N CYS A 848 -56.50 -31.05 -8.01
CA CYS A 848 -56.98 -30.07 -7.01
C CYS A 848 -58.12 -29.16 -7.53
N THR A 849 -58.66 -29.36 -8.73
CA THR A 849 -59.65 -28.43 -9.35
C THR A 849 -61.08 -28.94 -9.50
N THR A 850 -61.38 -30.20 -9.13
CA THR A 850 -62.72 -30.80 -9.31
C THR A 850 -63.43 -31.09 -7.99
N THR A 851 -64.29 -30.18 -7.54
CA THR A 851 -65.56 -30.52 -6.85
C THR A 851 -66.47 -29.31 -6.67
N THR A 852 -67.65 -29.34 -7.31
CA THR A 852 -68.88 -28.68 -6.80
C THR A 852 -70.08 -29.17 -7.60
N THR A 853 -71.03 -29.85 -6.95
CA THR A 853 -72.46 -29.48 -6.83
C THR A 853 -73.30 -30.67 -6.37
N THR A 854 -74.05 -30.49 -5.26
CA THR A 854 -75.42 -31.05 -4.96
C THR A 854 -75.64 -32.59 -4.97
N THR A 855 -76.44 -33.23 -4.09
CA THR A 855 -77.43 -32.78 -3.07
C THR A 855 -77.73 -33.95 -2.10
N ASP A 856 -78.06 -33.61 -0.86
CA ASP A 856 -79.03 -34.20 0.09
C ASP A 856 -79.10 -35.71 0.46
N ASN A 857 -79.47 -35.87 1.74
CA ASN A 857 -80.17 -36.99 2.42
C ASN A 857 -79.40 -38.21 2.98
N ASP A 858 -79.40 -38.24 4.32
CA ASP A 858 -79.77 -39.34 5.22
C ASP A 858 -79.05 -40.71 5.23
N ASN A 859 -78.45 -40.93 6.40
CA ASN A 859 -78.53 -42.13 7.24
C ASN A 859 -77.96 -43.49 6.78
N SER A 860 -77.08 -43.97 7.68
CA SER A 860 -76.91 -45.36 8.14
C SER A 860 -75.86 -46.27 7.49
N SER A 861 -75.05 -46.84 8.40
CA SER A 861 -74.33 -48.13 8.34
C SER A 861 -73.30 -48.41 7.22
N ASN A 862 -72.09 -48.73 7.68
CA ASN A 862 -71.06 -49.59 7.07
C ASN A 862 -71.43 -50.32 5.77
N ASN A 863 -70.61 -50.15 4.73
CA ASN A 863 -69.81 -51.27 4.24
C ASN A 863 -68.59 -50.85 3.41
N ASN A 864 -67.60 -51.73 3.37
CA ASN A 864 -66.37 -51.58 2.58
C ASN A 864 -66.67 -51.47 1.07
N SER A 865 -65.92 -50.62 0.38
CA SER A 865 -65.60 -50.79 -1.05
C SER A 865 -64.26 -50.13 -1.36
N ASN A 866 -63.20 -50.94 -1.31
CA ASN A 866 -61.86 -50.53 -1.73
C ASN A 866 -61.85 -50.11 -3.20
N VAL A 867 -61.37 -48.89 -3.50
CA VAL A 867 -60.63 -48.65 -4.74
C VAL A 867 -59.16 -48.58 -4.38
N ILE A 868 -58.47 -49.67 -4.68
CA ILE A 868 -57.04 -49.83 -4.48
C ILE A 868 -56.29 -48.99 -5.51
N VAL A 869 -55.52 -48.00 -5.04
CA VAL A 869 -54.31 -47.53 -5.74
C VAL A 869 -53.12 -47.89 -4.85
N THR A 870 -52.79 -49.17 -4.83
CA THR A 870 -51.60 -49.70 -4.16
C THR A 870 -50.33 -49.24 -4.86
N SER A 871 -49.53 -48.49 -4.12
CA SER A 871 -48.09 -48.72 -3.94
C SER A 871 -47.29 -49.20 -5.15
N LYS A 872 -46.46 -48.29 -5.69
CA LYS A 872 -45.11 -48.62 -6.16
C LYS A 872 -44.21 -47.37 -6.14
N MET A 873 -43.83 -46.98 -4.92
CA MET A 873 -42.58 -46.27 -4.67
C MET A 873 -41.73 -47.22 -3.82
N TYR A 874 -40.57 -47.60 -4.32
CA TYR A 874 -39.60 -48.45 -3.63
C TYR A 874 -39.02 -47.69 -2.42
N SER A 875 -38.37 -48.41 -1.51
CA SER A 875 -37.71 -47.81 -0.33
C SER A 875 -36.72 -46.70 -0.69
N ASN A 876 -36.05 -46.85 -1.83
CA ASN A 876 -35.09 -45.87 -2.34
C ASN A 876 -35.77 -44.56 -2.77
N ASP A 877 -36.99 -44.61 -3.32
CA ASP A 877 -37.71 -43.41 -3.80
C ASP A 877 -38.15 -42.51 -2.63
N LYS A 878 -38.40 -43.09 -1.44
CA LYS A 878 -38.67 -42.32 -0.21
C LYS A 878 -37.43 -41.62 0.34
N ILE A 879 -36.26 -42.25 0.24
CA ILE A 879 -34.97 -41.62 0.60
C ILE A 879 -34.67 -40.49 -0.40
N LEU A 880 -34.85 -40.75 -1.69
CA LEU A 880 -34.71 -39.75 -2.75
C LEU A 880 -35.58 -38.52 -2.48
N MET A 881 -36.88 -38.73 -2.20
CA MET A 881 -37.82 -37.63 -1.97
C MET A 881 -37.54 -36.88 -0.66
N LYS A 882 -37.01 -37.54 0.38
CA LYS A 882 -36.58 -36.88 1.63
C LYS A 882 -35.35 -35.99 1.39
N ASN A 883 -34.32 -36.51 0.70
CA ASN A 883 -33.13 -35.75 0.35
C ASN A 883 -33.46 -34.56 -0.55
N TRP A 884 -34.44 -34.69 -1.47
CA TRP A 884 -34.95 -33.58 -2.28
C TRP A 884 -35.67 -32.50 -1.46
N ILE A 885 -36.38 -32.85 -0.40
CA ILE A 885 -37.02 -31.88 0.51
C ILE A 885 -35.96 -31.16 1.36
N GLU A 886 -34.97 -31.89 1.89
CA GLU A 886 -33.85 -31.28 2.62
C GLU A 886 -33.03 -30.35 1.70
N ARG A 887 -32.73 -30.75 0.45
CA ARG A 887 -32.17 -29.87 -0.61
C ARG A 887 -32.99 -28.60 -0.81
N ILE A 888 -34.30 -28.74 -0.97
CA ILE A 888 -35.20 -27.62 -1.26
C ILE A 888 -35.24 -26.62 -0.11
N ASN A 889 -35.24 -27.09 1.14
CA ASN A 889 -35.17 -26.23 2.31
C ASN A 889 -33.80 -25.51 2.40
N LEU A 890 -32.69 -26.22 2.12
CA LEU A 890 -31.34 -25.64 2.13
C LEU A 890 -31.14 -24.60 1.01
N LEU A 891 -31.77 -24.80 -0.14
CA LEU A 891 -31.82 -23.84 -1.25
C LEU A 891 -32.79 -22.68 -0.97
N GLN A 892 -33.87 -22.90 -0.22
CA GLN A 892 -34.86 -21.89 0.14
C GLN A 892 -34.26 -20.80 1.05
N ASP A 893 -33.39 -21.16 1.99
CA ASP A 893 -32.66 -20.20 2.83
C ASP A 893 -31.64 -19.35 2.02
N GLN A 894 -31.14 -19.88 0.90
CA GLN A 894 -30.19 -19.17 0.01
C GLN A 894 -30.90 -18.36 -1.09
N LEU A 895 -32.05 -18.81 -1.59
CA LEU A 895 -32.86 -18.16 -2.63
C LEU A 895 -33.71 -17.00 -2.08
N ASN A 896 -33.04 -15.91 -1.68
CA ASN A 896 -33.73 -14.65 -1.44
C ASN A 896 -34.42 -14.16 -2.73
N PRO A 897 -35.66 -13.60 -2.69
CA PRO A 897 -36.37 -13.07 -3.85
C PRO A 897 -35.56 -12.08 -4.72
N ASN A 898 -34.54 -11.43 -4.16
CA ASN A 898 -33.64 -10.54 -4.90
C ASN A 898 -32.69 -11.28 -5.86
N ILE A 899 -32.30 -12.54 -5.56
CA ILE A 899 -31.52 -13.38 -6.48
C ILE A 899 -32.41 -13.88 -7.62
N GLY A 900 -33.61 -14.37 -7.30
CA GLY A 900 -34.61 -14.76 -8.30
C GLY A 900 -34.92 -13.62 -9.29
N ARG A 901 -35.22 -12.41 -8.79
CA ARG A 901 -35.43 -11.23 -9.67
C ARG A 901 -34.20 -10.89 -10.52
N PHE A 902 -32.98 -11.02 -9.98
CA PHE A 902 -31.75 -10.74 -10.73
C PHE A 902 -31.57 -11.74 -11.89
N LEU A 903 -31.83 -13.03 -11.65
CA LEU A 903 -31.81 -14.05 -12.71
C LEU A 903 -32.86 -13.78 -13.79
N CYS A 904 -34.09 -13.41 -13.41
CA CYS A 904 -35.15 -13.06 -14.36
C CYS A 904 -34.95 -11.73 -15.12
N SER A 905 -33.98 -10.89 -14.71
CA SER A 905 -33.69 -9.59 -15.33
C SER A 905 -32.23 -9.45 -15.79
N ARG A 906 -31.54 -10.59 -15.98
CA ARG A 906 -30.17 -10.65 -16.47
C ARG A 906 -30.11 -10.13 -17.92
N PRO A 907 -29.29 -9.12 -18.23
CA PRO A 907 -29.04 -8.73 -19.62
C PRO A 907 -28.24 -9.81 -20.35
N SER A 908 -28.52 -10.02 -21.64
CA SER A 908 -27.78 -10.90 -22.54
C SER A 908 -27.04 -10.14 -23.65
N THR A 909 -27.29 -8.84 -23.80
CA THR A 909 -26.68 -7.97 -24.81
C THR A 909 -26.20 -6.66 -24.21
N TRP A 910 -25.22 -6.02 -24.87
CA TRP A 910 -24.65 -4.74 -24.45
C TRP A 910 -25.71 -3.64 -24.28
N ASN A 911 -26.67 -3.53 -25.21
CA ASN A 911 -27.75 -2.53 -25.10
C ASN A 911 -28.65 -2.79 -23.87
N GLN A 912 -28.89 -4.05 -23.49
CA GLN A 912 -29.61 -4.36 -22.25
C GLN A 912 -28.81 -4.02 -21.00
N CYS A 913 -27.48 -4.10 -21.03
CA CYS A 913 -26.62 -3.57 -19.95
C CYS A 913 -26.78 -2.04 -19.82
N LEU A 914 -26.85 -1.31 -20.94
CA LEU A 914 -27.09 0.14 -20.95
C LEU A 914 -28.50 0.50 -20.45
N TYR A 915 -29.54 -0.25 -20.85
CA TYR A 915 -30.91 -0.09 -20.33
C TYR A 915 -30.97 -0.30 -18.82
N LEU A 916 -30.39 -1.40 -18.31
CA LEU A 916 -30.36 -1.67 -16.87
C LEU A 916 -29.52 -0.64 -16.09
N ALA A 917 -28.47 -0.07 -16.69
CA ALA A 917 -27.73 1.04 -16.11
C ALA A 917 -28.57 2.33 -16.05
N ARG A 918 -29.35 2.62 -17.09
CA ARG A 918 -30.27 3.77 -17.16
C ARG A 918 -31.44 3.63 -16.17
N ASP A 919 -31.97 2.42 -15.96
CA ASP A 919 -32.91 2.08 -14.88
C ASP A 919 -32.34 2.42 -13.50
N LYS A 920 -31.08 2.05 -13.27
CA LYS A 920 -30.39 2.25 -11.98
C LYS A 920 -30.13 3.72 -11.73
N PHE A 921 -29.75 4.48 -12.76
CA PHE A 921 -29.68 5.94 -12.69
C PHE A 921 -31.03 6.52 -12.25
N GLN A 922 -32.12 6.15 -12.93
CA GLN A 922 -33.48 6.63 -12.61
C GLN A 922 -33.86 6.30 -11.16
N HIS A 923 -33.62 5.06 -10.75
CA HIS A 923 -33.96 4.61 -9.41
C HIS A 923 -33.15 5.34 -8.32
N TYR A 924 -31.85 5.50 -8.52
CA TYR A 924 -30.95 6.06 -7.51
C TYR A 924 -31.02 7.58 -7.39
N PHE A 925 -31.01 8.31 -8.50
CA PHE A 925 -30.87 9.78 -8.49
C PHE A 925 -32.18 10.54 -8.70
N ASN A 926 -33.24 9.86 -9.17
CA ASN A 926 -34.57 10.46 -9.34
C ASN A 926 -35.59 9.89 -8.33
N HIS A 927 -35.89 8.59 -8.41
CA HIS A 927 -37.00 7.99 -7.67
C HIS A 927 -36.80 7.99 -6.16
N LYS A 928 -35.56 7.80 -5.67
CA LYS A 928 -35.27 7.88 -4.23
C LYS A 928 -35.52 9.28 -3.67
N ALA A 929 -35.07 10.33 -4.37
CA ALA A 929 -35.32 11.71 -3.96
C ALA A 929 -36.84 12.01 -3.93
N ARG A 930 -37.56 11.62 -4.98
CA ARG A 930 -39.03 11.79 -5.05
C ARG A 930 -39.78 11.01 -3.98
N GLN A 931 -39.35 9.78 -3.66
CA GLN A 931 -39.91 9.00 -2.56
C GLN A 931 -39.63 9.63 -1.20
N LEU A 932 -38.43 10.19 -0.98
CA LEU A 932 -38.08 10.83 0.29
C LEU A 932 -38.87 12.13 0.50
N LEU A 933 -39.02 12.95 -0.54
CA LEU A 933 -39.88 14.15 -0.51
C LEU A 933 -41.38 13.83 -0.42
N HIS A 934 -41.82 12.66 -0.91
CA HIS A 934 -43.20 12.21 -0.71
C HIS A 934 -43.46 11.76 0.73
N SER A 935 -42.49 11.08 1.35
CA SER A 935 -42.57 10.66 2.76
C SER A 935 -42.39 11.84 3.73
N PHE A 936 -41.56 12.83 3.37
CA PHE A 936 -41.32 14.06 4.13
C PHE A 936 -41.35 15.27 3.19
N PRO A 937 -42.54 15.86 2.93
CA PRO A 937 -42.70 17.13 2.22
C PRO A 937 -41.78 18.25 2.75
N ILE A 938 -41.48 19.25 1.94
CA ILE A 938 -40.53 20.32 2.29
C ILE A 938 -40.98 21.12 3.53
N ASP A 939 -42.29 21.25 3.72
CA ASP A 939 -42.97 21.91 4.83
C ASP A 939 -43.18 21.03 6.07
N THR A 940 -42.67 19.79 6.08
CA THR A 940 -42.77 18.88 7.23
C THR A 940 -42.14 19.50 8.48
N LYS A 941 -42.86 19.42 9.61
CA LYS A 941 -42.39 19.86 10.93
C LYS A 941 -42.32 18.70 11.92
N LEU A 942 -41.39 18.80 12.85
CA LEU A 942 -41.23 17.92 13.99
C LEU A 942 -42.28 18.24 15.09
N SER A 943 -42.41 17.36 16.08
CA SER A 943 -43.35 17.52 17.21
C SER A 943 -43.12 18.78 18.05
N ASN A 944 -41.90 19.31 18.08
CA ASN A 944 -41.53 20.57 18.72
C ASN A 944 -41.76 21.82 17.84
N GLY A 945 -42.33 21.65 16.63
CA GLY A 945 -42.60 22.73 15.68
C GLY A 945 -41.42 23.15 14.79
N ALA A 946 -40.23 22.60 15.00
CA ALA A 946 -39.05 22.86 14.15
C ALA A 946 -39.22 22.21 12.76
N PRO A 947 -38.64 22.78 11.69
CA PRO A 947 -38.65 22.15 10.37
C PRO A 947 -37.89 20.81 10.38
N PHE A 948 -38.43 19.81 9.67
CA PHE A 948 -37.75 18.52 9.50
C PHE A 948 -36.49 18.64 8.65
N TRP A 949 -36.57 19.47 7.60
CA TRP A 949 -35.46 19.77 6.69
C TRP A 949 -34.62 20.93 7.22
N GLN A 950 -33.89 20.66 8.30
CA GLN A 950 -32.85 21.54 8.85
C GLN A 950 -31.54 20.76 9.02
N PHE A 951 -30.41 21.46 9.06
CA PHE A 951 -29.11 20.81 9.20
C PHE A 951 -29.08 19.88 10.44
N PRO A 952 -28.54 18.67 10.31
CA PRO A 952 -27.74 18.19 9.18
C PRO A 952 -28.57 17.64 8.00
N LYS A 953 -29.90 17.50 8.10
CA LYS A 953 -30.77 16.90 7.07
C LYS A 953 -31.03 17.88 5.91
N ARG A 954 -30.44 17.63 4.74
CA ARG A 954 -30.60 18.46 3.52
C ARG A 954 -31.74 17.91 2.63
N PRO A 955 -32.70 18.73 2.16
CA PRO A 955 -33.77 18.25 1.27
C PRO A 955 -33.19 17.83 -0.08
N PRO A 956 -33.48 16.61 -0.59
CA PRO A 956 -32.89 16.13 -1.83
C PRO A 956 -33.55 16.77 -3.04
N LYS A 957 -32.79 16.93 -4.14
CA LYS A 957 -33.32 17.26 -5.46
C LYS A 957 -33.28 16.02 -6.36
N SER A 958 -34.40 15.71 -7.02
CA SER A 958 -34.46 14.67 -8.06
C SER A 958 -33.68 15.11 -9.29
N ILE A 959 -32.77 14.26 -9.75
CA ILE A 959 -31.95 14.52 -10.95
C ILE A 959 -32.65 13.89 -12.15
N GLU A 960 -32.88 14.68 -13.21
CA GLU A 960 -33.30 14.16 -14.51
C GLU A 960 -32.08 13.77 -15.34
N PHE A 961 -32.15 12.61 -16.01
CA PHE A 961 -31.05 12.12 -16.82
C PHE A 961 -30.87 12.97 -18.08
N SER A 962 -29.63 13.38 -18.34
CA SER A 962 -29.23 14.03 -19.59
C SER A 962 -28.13 13.22 -20.26
N ILE A 963 -28.28 12.99 -21.58
CA ILE A 963 -27.25 12.34 -22.41
C ILE A 963 -26.04 13.26 -22.61
N THR A 964 -26.20 14.59 -22.51
CA THR A 964 -25.09 15.55 -22.69
C THR A 964 -24.24 15.77 -21.44
N ASP A 965 -24.68 15.26 -20.27
CA ASP A 965 -23.96 15.42 -19.00
C ASP A 965 -22.88 14.33 -18.85
N PRO A 966 -21.59 14.69 -18.72
CA PRO A 966 -20.52 13.70 -18.61
C PRO A 966 -20.63 12.78 -17.40
N LEU A 967 -21.13 13.24 -16.24
CA LEU A 967 -21.27 12.41 -15.04
C LEU A 967 -22.37 11.36 -15.23
N HIS A 968 -23.46 11.74 -15.89
CA HIS A 968 -24.53 10.82 -16.25
C HIS A 968 -24.05 9.74 -17.25
N GLN A 969 -23.26 10.14 -18.26
CA GLN A 969 -22.62 9.20 -19.19
C GLN A 969 -21.66 8.23 -18.45
N ILE A 970 -20.77 8.77 -17.61
CA ILE A 970 -19.80 7.99 -16.82
C ILE A 970 -20.52 6.94 -15.98
N PHE A 971 -21.58 7.31 -15.25
CA PHE A 971 -22.34 6.36 -14.44
C PHE A 971 -22.93 5.23 -15.30
N VAL A 972 -23.65 5.58 -16.37
CA VAL A 972 -24.37 4.59 -17.19
C VAL A 972 -23.40 3.64 -17.89
N ILE A 973 -22.33 4.16 -18.50
CA ILE A 973 -21.36 3.35 -19.22
C ILE A 973 -20.54 2.49 -18.26
N SER A 974 -20.10 3.04 -17.12
CA SER A 974 -19.32 2.26 -16.14
C SER A 974 -20.15 1.12 -15.55
N TYR A 975 -21.42 1.38 -15.18
CA TYR A 975 -22.33 0.36 -14.68
C TYR A 975 -22.61 -0.73 -15.73
N ALA A 976 -22.81 -0.34 -17.00
CA ALA A 976 -23.01 -1.27 -18.11
C ALA A 976 -21.75 -2.11 -18.40
N ARG A 977 -20.54 -1.52 -18.37
CA ARG A 977 -19.26 -2.24 -18.55
C ARG A 977 -19.03 -3.25 -17.43
N LEU A 978 -19.30 -2.88 -16.18
CA LEU A 978 -19.19 -3.79 -15.03
C LEU A 978 -20.17 -4.96 -15.13
N LEU A 979 -21.43 -4.70 -15.52
CA LEU A 979 -22.40 -5.77 -15.80
C LEU A 979 -21.95 -6.68 -16.96
N ALA A 980 -21.45 -6.10 -18.05
CA ALA A 980 -21.02 -6.85 -19.22
C ALA A 980 -19.83 -7.77 -18.88
N ALA A 981 -18.83 -7.24 -18.15
CA ALA A 981 -17.69 -8.02 -17.66
C ALA A 981 -18.12 -9.13 -16.69
N GLN A 982 -19.02 -8.85 -15.74
CA GLN A 982 -19.56 -9.83 -14.79
C GLN A 982 -20.33 -10.98 -15.46
N LEU A 983 -20.87 -10.75 -16.66
CA LEU A 983 -21.74 -11.68 -17.38
C LEU A 983 -21.13 -12.21 -18.68
N SER A 984 -19.85 -11.91 -18.95
CA SER A 984 -19.10 -12.25 -20.18
C SER A 984 -19.75 -11.78 -21.49
N ILE A 985 -20.42 -10.63 -21.45
CA ILE A 985 -21.08 -10.03 -22.63
C ILE A 985 -20.05 -9.22 -23.42
N GLN A 986 -19.96 -9.48 -24.72
CA GLN A 986 -19.05 -8.74 -25.61
C GLN A 986 -19.46 -7.27 -25.73
N VAL A 987 -18.45 -6.39 -25.62
CA VAL A 987 -18.59 -4.93 -25.64
C VAL A 987 -18.08 -4.42 -27.00
N PRO A 988 -18.90 -3.76 -27.85
CA PRO A 988 -18.52 -3.46 -29.23
C PRO A 988 -17.31 -2.52 -29.34
N GLN A 989 -16.20 -2.98 -29.95
CA GLN A 989 -14.95 -2.19 -30.06
C GLN A 989 -15.14 -0.83 -30.76
N SER A 990 -16.07 -0.74 -31.72
CA SER A 990 -16.41 0.50 -32.44
C SER A 990 -16.92 1.64 -31.55
N CYS A 991 -17.36 1.35 -30.32
CA CYS A 991 -17.80 2.37 -29.36
C CYS A 991 -16.64 2.97 -28.54
N PHE A 992 -15.38 2.54 -28.76
CA PHE A 992 -14.23 2.89 -27.91
C PHE A 992 -12.94 3.24 -28.66
N SER A 993 -12.92 3.18 -30.00
CA SER A 993 -11.72 3.44 -30.80
C SER A 993 -11.48 4.94 -31.03
N SER A 994 -10.65 5.56 -30.18
CA SER A 994 -9.94 6.78 -30.56
C SER A 994 -8.65 6.43 -31.29
N SER A 995 -8.36 7.14 -32.38
CA SER A 995 -7.23 6.90 -33.27
C SER A 995 -5.90 7.42 -32.71
N THR A 996 -5.41 6.85 -31.62
CA THR A 996 -4.07 7.12 -31.08
C THR A 996 -3.34 5.84 -30.69
N SER A 997 -2.22 5.58 -31.37
CA SER A 997 -1.33 4.43 -31.13
C SER A 997 -0.46 4.64 -29.88
N SER A 998 -1.01 4.33 -28.71
CA SER A 998 -0.26 4.12 -27.47
C SER A 998 -0.95 3.03 -26.63
N SER A 999 -0.16 2.23 -25.90
CA SER A 999 -0.58 0.97 -25.27
C SER A 999 -1.46 1.10 -24.01
N ASP A 1000 -2.05 2.27 -23.75
CA ASP A 1000 -2.86 2.60 -22.56
C ASP A 1000 -4.38 2.74 -22.89
N SER A 1001 -4.85 1.99 -23.90
CA SER A 1001 -6.14 2.19 -24.58
C SER A 1001 -7.40 1.69 -23.85
N PHE A 1002 -7.48 1.84 -22.52
CA PHE A 1002 -8.67 1.42 -21.73
C PHE A 1002 -9.41 2.51 -20.95
N THR A 1003 -8.80 3.69 -20.73
CA THR A 1003 -9.26 4.66 -19.71
C THR A 1003 -9.80 6.01 -20.22
N ARG A 1004 -9.59 6.42 -21.48
CA ARG A 1004 -10.11 7.69 -22.02
C ARG A 1004 -11.22 7.50 -23.06
N LEU A 1005 -12.41 7.15 -22.58
CA LEU A 1005 -13.64 7.56 -23.25
C LEU A 1005 -13.72 9.10 -23.18
N ASN A 1006 -13.94 9.75 -24.32
CA ASN A 1006 -14.11 11.20 -24.37
C ASN A 1006 -15.55 11.55 -23.96
N TYR A 1007 -15.84 11.49 -22.66
CA TYR A 1007 -17.16 11.82 -22.12
C TYR A 1007 -17.53 13.27 -22.45
N GLY A 1008 -18.76 13.49 -22.94
CA GLY A 1008 -19.21 14.76 -23.52
C GLY A 1008 -18.91 14.93 -25.01
N SER A 1009 -18.20 14.02 -25.66
CA SER A 1009 -18.01 14.05 -27.13
C SER A 1009 -19.32 13.85 -27.89
N THR A 1010 -19.45 14.51 -29.04
CA THR A 1010 -20.62 14.43 -29.93
C THR A 1010 -20.88 12.99 -30.40
N GLU A 1011 -19.84 12.22 -30.66
CA GLU A 1011 -19.91 10.81 -31.08
C GLU A 1011 -20.60 9.94 -30.00
N LEU A 1012 -20.17 10.07 -28.74
CA LEU A 1012 -20.74 9.32 -27.63
C LEU A 1012 -22.18 9.77 -27.30
N VAL A 1013 -22.46 11.07 -27.43
CA VAL A 1013 -23.82 11.62 -27.29
C VAL A 1013 -24.75 11.04 -28.36
N ASN A 1014 -24.33 11.01 -29.62
CA ASN A 1014 -25.12 10.45 -30.72
C ASN A 1014 -25.36 8.95 -30.51
N TYR A 1015 -24.33 8.18 -30.16
CA TYR A 1015 -24.44 6.75 -29.87
C TYR A 1015 -25.44 6.45 -28.74
N LEU A 1016 -25.32 7.14 -27.60
CA LEU A 1016 -26.25 6.96 -26.48
C LEU A 1016 -27.67 7.42 -26.83
N HIS A 1017 -27.81 8.45 -27.66
CA HIS A 1017 -29.10 8.89 -28.18
C HIS A 1017 -29.76 7.80 -29.05
N GLU A 1018 -29.04 7.20 -29.99
CA GLU A 1018 -29.53 6.08 -30.80
C GLU A 1018 -29.94 4.86 -29.95
N VAL A 1019 -29.15 4.50 -28.93
CA VAL A 1019 -29.48 3.40 -28.03
C VAL A 1019 -30.75 3.69 -27.22
N PHE A 1020 -30.91 4.92 -26.71
CA PHE A 1020 -32.01 5.29 -25.81
C PHE A 1020 -33.26 5.88 -26.49
N ILE A 1021 -33.24 6.14 -27.80
CA ILE A 1021 -34.35 6.82 -28.52
C ILE A 1021 -35.72 6.13 -28.35
N ASN A 1022 -35.72 4.80 -28.24
CA ASN A 1022 -36.92 3.97 -28.04
C ASN A 1022 -37.01 3.39 -26.61
N TYR A 1023 -36.13 3.80 -25.69
CA TYR A 1023 -36.09 3.29 -24.32
C TYR A 1023 -36.83 4.24 -23.37
N ILE A 1024 -37.89 3.72 -22.74
CA ILE A 1024 -38.69 4.46 -21.76
C ILE A 1024 -38.27 4.00 -20.36
N PRO A 1025 -37.68 4.86 -19.52
CA PRO A 1025 -37.37 4.51 -18.14
C PRO A 1025 -38.66 4.30 -17.33
N PRO A 1026 -38.64 3.45 -16.29
CA PRO A 1026 -39.82 3.17 -15.47
C PRO A 1026 -40.34 4.44 -14.81
N MET A 1027 -41.66 4.58 -14.76
CA MET A 1027 -42.33 5.71 -14.11
C MET A 1027 -42.19 5.63 -12.58
N PHE A 1028 -42.15 6.81 -11.94
CA PHE A 1028 -42.18 6.91 -10.49
C PHE A 1028 -43.60 6.72 -9.95
N THR A 1029 -43.79 5.72 -9.10
CA THR A 1029 -45.01 5.55 -8.30
C THR A 1029 -44.64 5.69 -6.81
N PRO A 1030 -45.25 6.64 -6.07
CA PRO A 1030 -44.99 6.81 -4.65
C PRO A 1030 -45.49 5.61 -3.82
N SER A 1031 -44.87 5.37 -2.67
CA SER A 1031 -45.27 4.31 -1.74
C SER A 1031 -45.19 4.74 -0.28
N ASN A 1032 -46.15 4.31 0.54
CA ASN A 1032 -46.23 4.62 1.98
C ASN A 1032 -45.26 3.78 2.82
N LYS A 1033 -43.98 3.71 2.42
CA LYS A 1033 -42.95 2.94 3.12
C LYS A 1033 -42.41 3.73 4.29
N HIS A 1034 -42.25 3.05 5.43
CA HIS A 1034 -41.53 3.60 6.58
C HIS A 1034 -40.07 3.91 6.21
N ILE A 1035 -39.62 5.12 6.54
CA ILE A 1035 -38.23 5.55 6.41
C ILE A 1035 -37.74 5.86 7.82
N VAL A 1036 -36.68 5.16 8.24
CA VAL A 1036 -36.04 5.35 9.54
C VAL A 1036 -35.32 6.71 9.54
N ILE A 1037 -35.57 7.53 10.56
CA ILE A 1037 -35.07 8.92 10.68
C ILE A 1037 -34.02 9.13 11.77
N ASP A 1038 -33.88 8.18 12.69
CA ASP A 1038 -32.89 8.10 13.77
C ASP A 1038 -32.37 6.66 13.89
N GLU A 1039 -31.19 6.43 14.45
CA GLU A 1039 -30.70 5.07 14.73
C GLU A 1039 -31.31 4.49 16.00
N ASN A 1040 -31.72 5.35 16.93
CA ASN A 1040 -32.43 4.98 18.16
C ASN A 1040 -33.90 4.60 17.91
N GLU A 1041 -34.43 4.85 16.71
CA GLU A 1041 -35.68 4.23 16.27
C GLU A 1041 -35.47 2.73 16.09
N MET A 1042 -35.76 1.96 17.16
CA MET A 1042 -35.94 0.52 17.06
C MET A 1042 -36.80 0.22 15.82
N LYS A 1043 -36.24 -0.57 14.89
CA LYS A 1043 -37.05 -1.22 13.85
C LYS A 1043 -38.28 -1.81 14.57
N PRO A 1044 -39.51 -1.55 14.10
CA PRO A 1044 -40.66 -2.30 14.60
C PRO A 1044 -40.27 -3.77 14.51
N GLN A 1045 -40.27 -4.46 15.66
CA GLN A 1045 -40.03 -5.89 15.66
C GLN A 1045 -41.03 -6.46 14.68
N GLN A 1046 -40.53 -7.04 13.57
CA GLN A 1046 -41.35 -8.01 12.87
C GLN A 1046 -41.66 -9.05 13.92
N THR A 1047 -42.92 -9.13 14.32
CA THR A 1047 -43.38 -10.02 15.39
C THR A 1047 -43.32 -11.45 14.89
N THR A 1048 -42.11 -11.98 14.79
CA THR A 1048 -41.82 -13.40 14.93
C THR A 1048 -42.17 -13.75 16.36
N THR A 1049 -43.45 -14.02 16.61
CA THR A 1049 -43.92 -14.62 17.85
C THR A 1049 -43.32 -16.02 17.95
N SER A 1050 -42.12 -16.11 18.53
CA SER A 1050 -41.48 -17.35 18.91
C SER A 1050 -42.18 -17.90 20.15
N THR A 1051 -43.40 -18.41 19.97
CA THR A 1051 -44.02 -19.27 20.98
C THR A 1051 -43.32 -20.63 20.96
N SER A 1052 -42.77 -21.01 22.11
CA SER A 1052 -42.24 -22.35 22.37
C SER A 1052 -43.29 -23.45 22.12
N PRO A 1053 -42.87 -24.68 21.78
CA PRO A 1053 -43.78 -25.72 21.32
C PRO A 1053 -44.67 -26.25 22.46
N SER A 1054 -45.86 -25.67 22.59
CA SER A 1054 -46.93 -26.18 23.43
C SER A 1054 -47.89 -27.03 22.60
N LYS A 1055 -48.32 -28.16 23.18
CA LYS A 1055 -49.21 -29.14 22.54
C LYS A 1055 -50.54 -28.48 22.19
N LEU A 1056 -50.93 -28.51 20.91
CA LEU A 1056 -52.32 -28.29 20.52
C LEU A 1056 -52.76 -29.32 19.47
N SER A 1057 -54.03 -29.70 19.57
CA SER A 1057 -54.67 -30.82 18.89
C SER A 1057 -55.05 -30.56 17.43
N LEU A 1058 -55.24 -31.66 16.69
CA LEU A 1058 -55.75 -31.74 15.32
C LEU A 1058 -56.93 -30.78 15.01
N PRO A 1059 -56.79 -29.89 14.01
CA PRO A 1059 -57.90 -29.37 13.24
C PRO A 1059 -58.29 -30.36 12.12
N LYS A 1060 -59.55 -30.31 11.68
CA LYS A 1060 -60.11 -31.18 10.62
C LYS A 1060 -59.62 -30.75 9.22
N ASP A 1061 -59.77 -31.65 8.26
CA ASP A 1061 -59.27 -31.51 6.89
C ASP A 1061 -59.74 -30.24 6.14
N ASN A 1062 -58.85 -29.70 5.29
CA ASN A 1062 -58.89 -28.47 4.45
C ASN A 1062 -58.43 -27.14 5.11
N ASP A 1063 -57.57 -26.28 4.52
CA ASP A 1063 -56.21 -26.36 3.88
C ASP A 1063 -55.69 -24.89 3.78
N PRO A 1064 -54.42 -24.56 4.11
CA PRO A 1064 -53.61 -23.80 3.14
C PRO A 1064 -52.07 -24.03 3.18
N THR A 1065 -51.53 -24.70 4.19
CA THR A 1065 -50.07 -24.86 4.40
C THR A 1065 -49.46 -25.89 3.45
N ILE A 1066 -50.25 -26.88 3.02
CA ILE A 1066 -49.85 -27.87 2.02
C ILE A 1066 -49.87 -27.23 0.62
N THR A 1067 -50.83 -26.33 0.36
CA THR A 1067 -50.83 -25.42 -0.80
C THR A 1067 -49.61 -24.46 -0.80
N SER A 1068 -49.07 -24.11 0.37
CA SER A 1068 -47.90 -23.22 0.49
C SER A 1068 -46.56 -23.91 0.14
N MET A 1069 -46.36 -25.17 0.53
CA MET A 1069 -45.15 -25.93 0.15
C MET A 1069 -45.20 -26.48 -1.29
N LYS A 1070 -46.39 -26.78 -1.85
CA LYS A 1070 -46.51 -27.15 -3.27
C LYS A 1070 -46.16 -25.98 -4.22
N LYS A 1071 -46.44 -24.73 -3.81
CA LYS A 1071 -45.93 -23.51 -4.49
C LYS A 1071 -44.39 -23.45 -4.52
N LEU A 1072 -43.73 -23.80 -3.42
CA LEU A 1072 -42.27 -23.79 -3.32
C LEU A 1072 -41.61 -24.79 -4.27
N PHE A 1073 -42.22 -25.97 -4.45
CA PHE A 1073 -41.74 -26.97 -5.41
C PHE A 1073 -41.88 -26.50 -6.87
N SER A 1074 -42.93 -25.73 -7.21
CA SER A 1074 -43.03 -25.05 -8.50
C SER A 1074 -41.95 -23.97 -8.67
N ILE A 1075 -41.66 -23.20 -7.60
CA ILE A 1075 -40.63 -22.16 -7.59
C ILE A 1075 -39.23 -22.73 -7.88
N ILE A 1076 -38.91 -23.93 -7.39
CA ILE A 1076 -37.57 -24.53 -7.58
C ILE A 1076 -37.49 -25.35 -8.87
N LEU A 1077 -38.56 -25.99 -9.34
CA LEU A 1077 -38.57 -26.64 -10.66
C LEU A 1077 -38.49 -25.61 -11.80
N LEU A 1078 -39.11 -24.43 -11.64
CA LEU A 1078 -38.87 -23.28 -12.52
C LEU A 1078 -37.40 -22.84 -12.45
N SER A 1079 -36.82 -22.79 -11.24
CA SER A 1079 -35.41 -22.43 -11.02
C SER A 1079 -34.41 -23.41 -11.66
N ILE A 1080 -34.81 -24.65 -11.96
CA ILE A 1080 -33.94 -25.67 -12.60
C ILE A 1080 -34.18 -25.73 -14.12
N MET A 1081 -35.38 -25.41 -14.61
CA MET A 1081 -35.53 -24.97 -16.01
C MET A 1081 -34.85 -23.63 -16.29
N MET A 1082 -34.63 -22.79 -15.27
CA MET A 1082 -33.72 -21.65 -15.35
C MET A 1082 -32.24 -22.05 -15.30
N ILE A 1083 -31.91 -23.27 -14.85
CA ILE A 1083 -30.57 -23.88 -15.01
C ILE A 1083 -30.44 -24.59 -16.39
N ARG A 1084 -31.57 -25.02 -16.99
CA ARG A 1084 -31.86 -24.94 -18.44
C ARG A 1084 -31.16 -23.79 -19.19
N ILE A 1085 -31.43 -22.59 -18.68
CA ILE A 1085 -30.96 -21.28 -19.17
C ILE A 1085 -29.56 -20.94 -18.60
N CYS A 1086 -29.03 -21.73 -17.66
CA CYS A 1086 -27.62 -21.68 -17.23
C CYS A 1086 -26.69 -22.56 -18.09
N GLN A 1087 -27.11 -22.91 -19.31
CA GLN A 1087 -26.18 -23.21 -20.41
C GLN A 1087 -25.29 -21.99 -20.73
#